data_AF-V9EUL3-F1
#
_entry.id   AF-V9EUL3-F1
#
_cell.length_a   1.000
_cell.length_b   1.000
_cell.length_c   1.000
_cell.angle_alpha   90.00
_cell.angle_beta   90.00
_cell.angle_gamma   90.00
#
_symmetry.space_group_name_H-M   'P 1'
#
loop_
_entity.id
_entity.type
_entity.pdbx_description
1 polymer ?
#
loop_
_entity_poly.entity_id
_entity_poly.type
_entity_poly.pdbx_seq_one_letter_code
_entity_poly.pdbx_strand_id
1 'polypeptide(L)'
;CRFTTFLTVNMGRWQLWVNPRVAESDRWHSSRVGLVRSSAILGDHLVSELRELARASDDDMALARAGQFLNKKLRRFEDESRLLLRLADSARVIVLLQRAIESVLGMNDQLESELRDNWDRNLESERAEFIKKIDEILRDEEKLTNELGNNNRQMQIMTLLKYQLDQYSHVLTPRELDVVCEVFDTIGRRGNVMVGALPHWFAASELEWFRAKTTVVEEGEEACERQAAVWAKLHHPNVRKFFGACHVGTPFMIHEACSALPLLNQTIKRTRGRRKTRRERAIDKKLSKSEELAHRKETQTWRHVLGCALGLQYVHERGLVHERLTVDNLLYSQASQKGVLSGMGLVRRRNSGSLDFHDADPLESSDIFAFGLAIFEILVKDRSPDKIATRNSNFDNLPDVRPDFIKRTEWDLLLRMCTPDLVDSTSMPDVVHQLSVLARRDAPMTTRLPHDTPATVEDVSGYEIQTLGMTLEATLHEIEQICDETDCGSLNNVNRPVCDRIMDVYQQLKASPDPVAMDLVENFTLIVLRFYDMLDQRVLGGTSVVASICASGTVAGKNYSFHHDIDMLLRTSSLHNTAPVHNWQTQWKEARRRQSKTLKSCLEEPEPFFRQMSNDIERSEAVALIQFAASTQLGPSTVNKSEDPPLWFIPPYQVQLGRHIADGSFGAVHEGEWLDTDVVVKQVLLDPSDKENWEQFVTKRICGSH
;
A
#
# COMPACT_ATOMS: atom_id res chain seq x y z
N CYS A 1 -61.93 14.43 -3.23
CA CYS A 1 -61.86 13.03 -3.68
C CYS A 1 -60.58 12.38 -3.17
N ARG A 2 -60.73 11.38 -2.29
CA ARG A 2 -59.77 10.36 -1.82
C ARG A 2 -58.38 10.84 -1.37
N PHE A 3 -58.32 11.22 -0.10
CA PHE A 3 -57.12 11.01 0.73
C PHE A 3 -56.95 9.50 0.93
N THR A 4 -55.94 8.89 0.31
CA THR A 4 -55.40 7.61 0.74
C THR A 4 -54.31 7.89 1.77
N THR A 5 -54.62 7.59 3.01
CA THR A 5 -53.69 7.50 4.13
C THR A 5 -52.61 6.48 3.76
N PHE A 6 -51.42 6.92 3.38
CA PHE A 6 -50.24 6.05 3.38
C PHE A 6 -49.94 5.73 4.86
N LEU A 7 -50.46 4.60 5.33
CA LEU A 7 -49.87 3.87 6.44
C LEU A 7 -48.41 3.62 6.03
N THR A 8 -47.49 4.39 6.60
CA THR A 8 -46.08 4.07 6.58
C THR A 8 -45.93 2.83 7.45
N VAL A 9 -46.04 1.66 6.84
CA VAL A 9 -45.57 0.42 7.45
C VAL A 9 -44.10 0.68 7.78
N ASN A 10 -43.78 0.68 9.07
CA ASN A 10 -42.43 0.85 9.56
C ASN A 10 -41.65 -0.41 9.11
N MET A 11 -41.08 -0.38 7.90
CA MET A 11 -40.33 -1.51 7.36
C MET A 11 -39.09 -1.72 8.22
N GLY A 12 -38.92 -2.94 8.75
CA GLY A 12 -37.72 -3.35 9.47
C GLY A 12 -36.47 -3.23 8.61
N ARG A 13 -35.30 -3.20 9.27
CA ARG A 13 -34.00 -3.07 8.62
C ARG A 13 -33.68 -4.29 7.76
N TRP A 14 -34.15 -5.49 8.12
CA TRP A 14 -33.98 -6.69 7.33
C TRP A 14 -34.62 -6.55 5.94
N GLN A 15 -35.86 -6.02 5.87
CA GLN A 15 -36.53 -5.79 4.59
C GLN A 15 -35.81 -4.73 3.73
N LEU A 16 -35.09 -3.80 4.36
CA LEU A 16 -34.34 -2.75 3.65
C LEU A 16 -32.93 -3.19 3.23
N TRP A 17 -32.30 -4.08 4.00
CA TRP A 17 -30.87 -4.39 3.86
C TRP A 17 -30.58 -5.78 3.31
N VAL A 18 -31.47 -6.76 3.52
CA VAL A 18 -31.29 -8.14 3.07
C VAL A 18 -32.19 -8.44 1.88
N ASN A 19 -33.51 -8.23 1.98
CA ASN A 19 -34.46 -8.60 0.91
C ASN A 19 -34.09 -8.07 -0.49
N PRO A 20 -33.61 -6.82 -0.69
CA PRO A 20 -33.29 -6.33 -2.03
C PRO A 20 -32.11 -7.03 -2.71
N ARG A 21 -31.40 -7.92 -2.00
CA ARG A 21 -30.22 -8.64 -2.48
C ARG A 21 -30.51 -10.09 -2.83
N VAL A 22 -31.72 -10.58 -2.56
CA VAL A 22 -32.08 -12.00 -2.67
C VAL A 22 -33.44 -12.16 -3.32
N ALA A 23 -33.66 -13.28 -4.01
CA ALA A 23 -34.96 -13.60 -4.58
C ALA A 23 -35.97 -13.91 -3.47
N GLU A 24 -37.27 -13.74 -3.74
CA GLU A 24 -38.31 -14.05 -2.75
C GLU A 24 -38.35 -15.53 -2.35
N SER A 25 -37.89 -16.42 -3.24
CA SER A 25 -37.74 -17.86 -2.97
C SER A 25 -36.49 -18.23 -2.16
N ASP A 26 -35.55 -17.30 -1.98
CA ASP A 26 -34.28 -17.53 -1.32
C ASP A 26 -34.46 -17.75 0.20
N ARG A 27 -33.63 -18.58 0.83
CA ARG A 27 -33.66 -18.81 2.29
C ARG A 27 -33.48 -17.51 3.06
N TRP A 28 -32.80 -16.51 2.53
CA TRP A 28 -32.55 -15.23 3.22
C TRP A 28 -33.74 -14.27 3.24
N HIS A 29 -34.73 -14.46 2.37
CA HIS A 29 -35.82 -13.50 2.21
C HIS A 29 -36.81 -13.54 3.38
N SER A 30 -37.23 -12.38 3.89
CA SER A 30 -38.07 -12.30 5.09
C SER A 30 -39.49 -12.86 4.93
N SER A 31 -39.95 -13.14 3.69
CA SER A 31 -41.23 -13.81 3.44
C SER A 31 -41.20 -15.30 3.79
N ARG A 32 -40.00 -15.89 3.93
CA ARG A 32 -39.82 -17.27 4.39
C ARG A 32 -40.00 -17.35 5.91
N VAL A 33 -40.77 -18.34 6.36
CA VAL A 33 -41.07 -18.60 7.78
C VAL A 33 -40.54 -19.96 8.16
N GLY A 34 -39.86 -20.04 9.31
CA GLY A 34 -39.24 -21.28 9.79
C GLY A 34 -38.08 -21.76 8.91
N LEU A 35 -37.67 -23.00 9.15
CA LEU A 35 -36.51 -23.61 8.50
C LEU A 35 -36.74 -23.78 6.99
N VAL A 36 -35.82 -23.23 6.19
CA VAL A 36 -35.81 -23.40 4.73
C VAL A 36 -34.58 -24.22 4.37
N ARG A 37 -34.79 -25.44 3.89
CA ARG A 37 -33.71 -26.31 3.41
C ARG A 37 -33.24 -25.83 2.04
N SER A 38 -31.96 -25.50 1.93
CA SER A 38 -31.34 -25.07 0.69
C SER A 38 -30.48 -26.19 0.09
N SER A 39 -30.04 -26.04 -1.16
CA SER A 39 -28.94 -26.84 -1.69
C SER A 39 -27.66 -26.63 -0.88
N ALA A 40 -27.56 -25.51 -0.16
CA ALA A 40 -26.39 -25.16 0.60
C ALA A 40 -26.18 -26.05 1.84
N ILE A 41 -27.26 -26.43 2.53
CA ILE A 41 -27.29 -27.18 3.80
C ILE A 41 -26.67 -26.38 4.94
N LEU A 42 -25.37 -26.04 4.87
CA LEU A 42 -24.67 -25.32 5.92
C LEU A 42 -25.29 -23.93 6.16
N GLY A 43 -25.66 -23.68 7.42
CA GLY A 43 -26.24 -22.46 7.91
C GLY A 43 -27.75 -22.32 7.71
N ASP A 44 -28.47 -23.34 7.22
CA ASP A 44 -29.92 -23.23 6.99
C ASP A 44 -30.68 -22.85 8.27
N HIS A 45 -30.31 -23.47 9.39
CA HIS A 45 -30.83 -23.21 10.72
C HIS A 45 -30.44 -21.81 11.21
N LEU A 46 -29.15 -21.43 11.16
CA LEU A 46 -28.72 -20.11 11.59
C LEU A 46 -29.46 -18.99 10.83
N VAL A 47 -29.58 -19.09 9.51
CA VAL A 47 -30.30 -18.09 8.74
C VAL A 47 -31.78 -18.07 9.13
N SER A 48 -32.39 -19.23 9.41
CA SER A 48 -33.75 -19.31 9.95
C SER A 48 -33.90 -18.53 11.24
N GLU A 49 -33.04 -18.82 12.21
CA GLU A 49 -33.08 -18.17 13.52
C GLU A 49 -32.86 -16.66 13.43
N LEU A 50 -31.92 -16.21 12.59
CA LEU A 50 -31.71 -14.77 12.35
C LEU A 50 -32.96 -14.09 11.78
N ARG A 51 -33.68 -14.74 10.87
CA ARG A 51 -34.94 -14.20 10.32
C ARG A 51 -36.03 -14.14 11.39
N GLU A 52 -36.18 -15.19 12.19
CA GLU A 52 -37.20 -15.24 13.24
C GLU A 52 -36.91 -14.22 14.36
N LEU A 53 -35.66 -14.11 14.81
CA LEU A 53 -35.23 -13.09 15.77
C LEU A 53 -35.45 -11.68 15.22
N ALA A 54 -35.13 -11.43 13.95
CA ALA A 54 -35.34 -10.11 13.33
C ALA A 54 -36.84 -9.78 13.21
N ARG A 55 -37.70 -10.79 13.00
CA ARG A 55 -39.15 -10.62 12.93
C ARG A 55 -39.77 -10.36 14.31
N ALA A 56 -39.19 -10.93 15.37
CA ALA A 56 -39.65 -10.76 16.74
C ALA A 56 -39.10 -9.48 17.41
N SER A 57 -38.05 -8.86 16.85
CA SER A 57 -37.42 -7.66 17.40
C SER A 57 -38.12 -6.37 16.98
N ASP A 58 -38.29 -5.44 17.92
CA ASP A 58 -38.76 -4.07 17.65
C ASP A 58 -37.69 -3.20 16.94
N ASP A 59 -36.39 -3.49 17.15
CA ASP A 59 -35.26 -2.93 16.41
C ASP A 59 -34.33 -4.05 15.93
N ASP A 60 -34.48 -4.42 14.66
CA ASP A 60 -33.74 -5.50 14.02
C ASP A 60 -32.40 -5.02 13.41
N MET A 61 -31.91 -3.82 13.73
CA MET A 61 -30.73 -3.24 13.09
C MET A 61 -29.49 -4.13 13.15
N ALA A 62 -29.15 -4.65 14.34
CA ALA A 62 -27.97 -5.49 14.52
C ALA A 62 -28.10 -6.82 13.75
N LEU A 63 -29.27 -7.46 13.85
CA LEU A 63 -29.60 -8.72 13.16
C LEU A 63 -29.59 -8.54 11.64
N ALA A 64 -30.17 -7.45 11.13
CA ALA A 64 -30.17 -7.13 9.72
C ALA A 64 -28.76 -6.84 9.18
N ARG A 65 -27.86 -6.24 9.98
CA ARG A 65 -26.43 -6.10 9.62
C ARG A 65 -25.74 -7.45 9.59
N ALA A 66 -25.94 -8.29 10.61
CA ALA A 66 -25.36 -9.63 10.67
C ALA A 66 -25.84 -10.47 9.47
N GLY A 67 -27.14 -10.46 9.18
CA GLY A 67 -27.74 -11.14 8.04
C GLY A 67 -27.21 -10.63 6.69
N GLN A 68 -27.12 -9.30 6.51
CA GLN A 68 -26.55 -8.72 5.28
C GLN A 68 -25.07 -9.11 5.10
N PHE A 69 -24.29 -9.07 6.19
CA PHE A 69 -22.89 -9.45 6.17
C PHE A 69 -22.72 -10.93 5.82
N LEU A 70 -23.45 -11.80 6.51
CA LEU A 70 -23.36 -13.25 6.33
C LEU A 70 -23.86 -13.66 4.94
N ASN A 71 -24.97 -13.10 4.46
CA ASN A 71 -25.46 -13.32 3.08
C ASN A 71 -24.40 -12.96 2.04
N LYS A 72 -23.76 -11.78 2.16
CA LYS A 72 -22.67 -11.38 1.25
C LYS A 72 -21.51 -12.38 1.29
N LYS A 73 -21.16 -12.90 2.47
CA LYS A 73 -20.02 -13.78 2.67
C LYS A 73 -20.29 -15.23 2.23
N LEU A 74 -21.54 -15.69 2.31
CA LEU A 74 -21.96 -17.03 1.91
C LEU A 74 -22.40 -17.12 0.45
N ARG A 75 -22.68 -16.00 -0.22
CA ARG A 75 -23.23 -16.00 -1.58
C ARG A 75 -22.44 -16.85 -2.59
N ARG A 76 -21.11 -16.72 -2.64
CA ARG A 76 -20.28 -17.52 -3.56
C ARG A 76 -20.36 -19.02 -3.26
N PHE A 77 -20.48 -19.39 -1.99
CA PHE A 77 -20.61 -20.79 -1.56
C PHE A 77 -22.01 -21.36 -1.82
N GLU A 78 -23.05 -20.54 -1.69
CA GLU A 78 -24.45 -20.90 -1.96
C GLU A 78 -24.74 -20.99 -3.47
N ASP A 79 -24.08 -20.17 -4.30
CA ASP A 79 -24.24 -20.15 -5.76
C ASP A 79 -23.41 -21.23 -6.48
N GLU A 80 -22.37 -21.77 -5.84
CA GLU A 80 -21.59 -22.88 -6.43
C GLU A 80 -22.46 -24.14 -6.48
N SER A 81 -22.55 -24.76 -7.65
CA SER A 81 -23.36 -25.97 -7.84
C SER A 81 -22.57 -27.25 -7.61
N ARG A 82 -21.24 -27.20 -7.77
CA ARG A 82 -20.34 -28.35 -7.62
C ARG A 82 -20.07 -28.65 -6.15
N LEU A 83 -20.53 -29.80 -5.68
CA LEU A 83 -20.45 -30.17 -4.27
C LEU A 83 -18.99 -30.37 -3.82
N LEU A 84 -18.08 -30.81 -4.69
CA LEU A 84 -16.66 -30.97 -4.34
C LEU A 84 -15.93 -29.63 -4.15
N LEU A 85 -16.33 -28.58 -4.85
CA LEU A 85 -15.78 -27.24 -4.59
C LEU A 85 -16.37 -26.61 -3.34
N ARG A 86 -17.62 -26.90 -3.03
CA ARG A 86 -18.21 -26.50 -1.76
C ARG A 86 -17.52 -27.20 -0.60
N LEU A 87 -17.16 -28.48 -0.76
CA LEU A 87 -16.32 -29.17 0.23
C LEU A 87 -15.00 -28.44 0.45
N ALA A 88 -14.37 -27.92 -0.61
CA ALA A 88 -13.11 -27.19 -0.54
C ALA A 88 -13.20 -25.80 0.14
N ASP A 89 -14.41 -25.29 0.36
CA ASP A 89 -14.67 -24.00 1.02
C ASP A 89 -15.45 -24.15 2.35
N SER A 90 -15.79 -25.40 2.70
CA SER A 90 -16.69 -25.72 3.80
C SER A 90 -16.12 -25.32 5.16
N ALA A 91 -14.82 -25.52 5.40
CA ALA A 91 -14.20 -25.17 6.67
C ALA A 91 -14.24 -23.65 6.93
N ARG A 92 -13.95 -22.85 5.90
CA ARG A 92 -14.05 -21.38 5.99
C ARG A 92 -15.47 -20.93 6.27
N VAL A 93 -16.46 -21.57 5.62
CA VAL A 93 -17.89 -21.32 5.86
C VAL A 93 -18.28 -21.67 7.29
N ILE A 94 -17.81 -22.80 7.81
CA ILE A 94 -18.06 -23.21 9.20
C ILE A 94 -17.50 -22.17 10.18
N VAL A 95 -16.25 -21.72 10.03
CA VAL A 95 -15.67 -20.66 10.89
C VAL A 95 -16.51 -19.40 10.85
N LEU A 96 -16.96 -19.01 9.66
CA LEU A 96 -17.80 -17.83 9.48
C LEU A 96 -19.16 -17.98 10.18
N LEU A 97 -19.79 -19.16 10.10
CA LEU A 97 -21.05 -19.46 10.78
C LEU A 97 -20.87 -19.45 12.30
N GLN A 98 -19.82 -20.10 12.83
CA GLN A 98 -19.49 -20.10 14.26
C GLN A 98 -19.25 -18.68 14.79
N ARG A 99 -18.46 -17.86 14.08
CA ARG A 99 -18.25 -16.46 14.45
C ARG A 99 -19.55 -15.64 14.42
N ALA A 100 -20.45 -15.93 13.49
CA ALA A 100 -21.74 -15.27 13.42
C ALA A 100 -22.65 -15.67 14.60
N ILE A 101 -22.65 -16.94 14.99
CA ILE A 101 -23.33 -17.45 16.19
C ILE A 101 -22.82 -16.68 17.43
N GLU A 102 -21.50 -16.67 17.65
CA GLU A 102 -20.89 -15.96 18.78
C GLU A 102 -21.23 -14.46 18.79
N SER A 103 -21.12 -13.80 17.63
CA SER A 103 -21.42 -12.36 17.52
C SER A 103 -22.88 -12.05 17.86
N VAL A 104 -23.81 -12.86 17.35
CA VAL A 104 -25.25 -12.63 17.52
C VAL A 104 -25.70 -12.93 18.94
N LEU A 105 -25.22 -14.03 19.52
CA LEU A 105 -25.53 -14.38 20.91
C LEU A 105 -24.86 -13.40 21.89
N GLY A 106 -23.66 -12.93 21.59
CA GLY A 106 -22.97 -11.90 22.38
C GLY A 106 -23.68 -10.56 22.39
N MET A 107 -24.28 -10.15 21.27
CA MET A 107 -25.09 -8.92 21.22
C MET A 107 -26.38 -8.99 22.05
N ASN A 108 -26.85 -10.20 22.37
CA ASN A 108 -28.08 -10.44 23.13
C ASN A 108 -27.82 -10.94 24.56
N ASP A 109 -26.57 -10.90 25.04
CA ASP A 109 -26.15 -11.45 26.34
C ASP A 109 -26.53 -12.94 26.55
N GLN A 110 -26.55 -13.73 25.46
CA GLN A 110 -27.00 -15.13 25.43
C GLN A 110 -25.86 -16.15 25.21
N LEU A 111 -24.61 -15.75 25.41
CA LEU A 111 -23.42 -16.58 25.14
C LEU A 111 -23.32 -17.86 25.99
N GLU A 112 -23.95 -17.88 27.17
CA GLU A 112 -23.96 -19.03 28.10
C GLU A 112 -25.35 -19.70 28.18
N SER A 113 -26.18 -19.53 27.15
CA SER A 113 -27.56 -20.02 27.14
C SER A 113 -27.73 -21.37 26.44
N GLU A 114 -28.80 -22.11 26.77
CA GLU A 114 -29.22 -23.33 26.04
C GLU A 114 -29.45 -23.08 24.54
N LEU A 115 -29.68 -21.83 24.14
CA LEU A 115 -29.83 -21.42 22.75
C LEU A 115 -28.52 -21.62 21.98
N ARG A 116 -27.36 -21.35 22.61
CA ARG A 116 -26.04 -21.61 22.01
C ARG A 116 -25.87 -23.07 21.70
N ASP A 117 -26.07 -23.93 22.70
CA ASP A 117 -25.93 -25.38 22.54
C ASP A 117 -26.87 -25.92 21.46
N ASN A 118 -28.08 -25.34 21.34
CA ASN A 118 -29.00 -25.69 20.28
C ASN A 118 -28.47 -25.28 18.89
N TRP A 119 -27.98 -24.05 18.74
CA TRP A 119 -27.44 -23.58 17.46
C TRP A 119 -26.20 -24.37 17.02
N ASP A 120 -25.31 -24.67 17.97
CA ASP A 120 -24.11 -25.48 17.72
C ASP A 120 -24.49 -26.91 17.31
N ARG A 121 -25.42 -27.58 18.02
CA ARG A 121 -25.92 -28.91 17.62
C ARG A 121 -26.57 -28.92 16.22
N ASN A 122 -27.32 -27.88 15.87
CA ASN A 122 -27.93 -27.78 14.54
C ASN A 122 -26.87 -27.61 13.46
N LEU A 123 -25.83 -26.82 13.71
CA LEU A 123 -24.70 -26.69 12.78
C LEU A 123 -23.96 -28.02 12.62
N GLU A 124 -23.74 -28.77 13.71
CA GLU A 124 -23.16 -30.13 13.64
C GLU A 124 -24.03 -31.09 12.81
N SER A 125 -25.36 -31.04 12.98
CA SER A 125 -26.28 -31.84 12.17
C SER A 125 -26.21 -31.48 10.68
N GLU A 126 -26.12 -30.19 10.35
CA GLU A 126 -25.98 -29.72 8.96
C GLU A 126 -24.64 -30.15 8.35
N ARG A 127 -23.56 -30.13 9.14
CA ARG A 127 -22.24 -30.64 8.72
C ARG A 127 -22.29 -32.13 8.40
N ALA A 128 -22.90 -32.93 9.26
CA ALA A 128 -23.07 -34.36 9.01
C ALA A 128 -23.90 -34.64 7.76
N GLU A 129 -24.99 -33.89 7.55
CA GLU A 129 -25.81 -34.00 6.34
C GLU A 129 -25.04 -33.60 5.08
N PHE A 130 -24.25 -32.53 5.14
CA PHE A 130 -23.41 -32.09 4.04
C PHE A 130 -22.39 -33.16 3.63
N ILE A 131 -21.69 -33.75 4.61
CA ILE A 131 -20.73 -34.81 4.34
C ILE A 131 -21.39 -36.06 3.77
N LYS A 132 -22.59 -36.41 4.23
CA LYS A 132 -23.35 -37.52 3.65
C LYS A 132 -23.62 -37.32 2.15
N LYS A 133 -23.93 -36.09 1.70
CA LYS A 133 -24.10 -35.80 0.26
C LYS A 133 -22.80 -35.93 -0.53
N ILE A 134 -21.66 -35.64 0.07
CA ILE A 134 -20.35 -35.88 -0.55
C ILE A 134 -20.09 -37.38 -0.69
N ASP A 135 -20.36 -38.17 0.34
CA ASP A 135 -20.24 -39.64 0.30
C ASP A 135 -21.13 -40.24 -0.81
N GLU A 136 -22.32 -39.70 -1.01
CA GLU A 136 -23.23 -40.12 -2.09
C GLU A 136 -22.65 -39.84 -3.49
N ILE A 137 -21.88 -38.77 -3.67
CA ILE A 137 -21.15 -38.50 -4.92
C ILE A 137 -19.99 -39.48 -5.09
N LEU A 138 -19.19 -39.70 -4.04
CA LEU A 138 -18.02 -40.57 -4.12
C LEU A 138 -18.37 -42.01 -4.49
N ARG A 139 -19.59 -42.47 -4.15
CA ARG A 139 -20.12 -43.80 -4.50
C ARG A 139 -20.76 -43.89 -5.88
N ASP A 140 -21.04 -42.77 -6.52
CA ASP A 140 -21.74 -42.68 -7.80
C ASP A 140 -20.77 -42.23 -8.90
N GLU A 141 -20.29 -43.19 -9.69
CA GLU A 141 -19.25 -42.97 -10.70
C GLU A 141 -19.63 -41.93 -11.75
N GLU A 142 -20.91 -41.85 -12.12
CA GLU A 142 -21.39 -40.89 -13.12
C GLU A 142 -21.40 -39.48 -12.54
N LYS A 143 -21.94 -39.32 -11.32
CA LYS A 143 -21.92 -38.01 -10.62
C LYS A 143 -20.51 -37.55 -10.32
N LEU A 144 -19.65 -38.45 -9.86
CA LEU A 144 -18.25 -38.15 -9.58
C LEU A 144 -17.52 -37.69 -10.84
N THR A 145 -17.70 -38.37 -11.97
CA THR A 145 -17.10 -37.98 -13.25
C THR A 145 -17.60 -36.60 -13.70
N ASN A 146 -18.90 -36.32 -13.53
CA ASN A 146 -19.49 -35.02 -13.85
C ASN A 146 -18.96 -33.87 -12.96
N GLU A 147 -18.81 -34.11 -11.66
CA GLU A 147 -18.25 -33.16 -10.69
C GLU A 147 -16.76 -32.86 -10.96
N LEU A 148 -15.96 -33.91 -11.19
CA LEU A 148 -14.53 -33.79 -11.45
C LEU A 148 -14.24 -33.11 -12.79
N GLY A 149 -14.98 -33.48 -13.85
CA GLY A 149 -14.78 -32.94 -15.19
C GLY A 149 -13.34 -33.09 -15.70
N ASN A 150 -12.83 -32.05 -16.37
CA ASN A 150 -11.50 -32.04 -16.99
C ASN A 150 -10.35 -31.79 -16.00
N ASN A 151 -9.11 -31.91 -16.48
CA ASN A 151 -7.91 -31.71 -15.65
C ASN A 151 -7.86 -30.34 -14.96
N ASN A 152 -8.35 -29.27 -15.59
CA ASN A 152 -8.36 -27.93 -14.98
C ASN A 152 -9.33 -27.84 -13.79
N ARG A 153 -10.52 -28.47 -13.91
CA ARG A 153 -11.47 -28.58 -12.79
C ARG A 153 -10.92 -29.43 -11.66
N GLN A 154 -10.29 -30.55 -11.99
CA GLN A 154 -9.62 -31.42 -11.02
C GLN A 154 -8.50 -30.67 -10.27
N MET A 155 -7.65 -29.94 -11.00
CA MET A 155 -6.61 -29.09 -10.42
C MET A 155 -7.21 -28.02 -9.50
N GLN A 156 -8.28 -27.33 -9.94
CA GLN A 156 -8.97 -26.35 -9.12
C GLN A 156 -9.46 -26.95 -7.79
N ILE A 157 -10.11 -28.13 -7.83
CA ILE A 157 -10.61 -28.80 -6.63
C ILE A 157 -9.46 -29.17 -5.70
N MET A 158 -8.41 -29.83 -6.21
CA MET A 158 -7.27 -30.25 -5.38
C MET A 158 -6.54 -29.07 -4.75
N THR A 159 -6.33 -27.98 -5.51
CA THR A 159 -5.65 -26.77 -5.02
C THR A 159 -6.43 -26.11 -3.88
N LEU A 160 -7.76 -26.02 -4.02
CA LEU A 160 -8.61 -25.43 -2.97
C LEU A 160 -8.76 -26.35 -1.75
N LEU A 161 -8.84 -27.67 -1.94
CA LEU A 161 -8.83 -28.63 -0.83
C LEU A 161 -7.50 -28.56 -0.07
N LYS A 162 -6.38 -28.46 -0.78
CA LYS A 162 -5.07 -28.26 -0.15
C LYS A 162 -5.03 -26.98 0.66
N TYR A 163 -5.53 -25.86 0.11
CA TYR A 163 -5.61 -24.60 0.84
C TYR A 163 -6.46 -24.73 2.11
N GLN A 164 -7.59 -25.43 2.02
CA GLN A 164 -8.44 -25.70 3.17
C GLN A 164 -7.71 -26.50 4.25
N LEU A 165 -6.96 -27.54 3.88
CA LEU A 165 -6.17 -28.33 4.83
C LEU A 165 -5.06 -27.50 5.47
N ASP A 166 -4.34 -26.71 4.68
CA ASP A 166 -3.22 -25.89 5.13
C ASP A 166 -3.70 -24.78 6.10
N GLN A 167 -4.88 -24.18 5.88
CA GLN A 167 -5.36 -23.03 6.67
C GLN A 167 -6.39 -23.39 7.76
N TYR A 168 -7.24 -24.39 7.53
CA TYR A 168 -8.45 -24.63 8.31
C TYR A 168 -8.60 -26.09 8.80
N SER A 169 -7.55 -26.91 8.74
CA SER A 169 -7.61 -28.31 9.23
C SER A 169 -8.09 -28.44 10.67
N HIS A 170 -7.76 -27.48 11.54
CA HIS A 170 -8.20 -27.43 12.94
C HIS A 170 -9.72 -27.29 13.14
N VAL A 171 -10.45 -26.88 12.09
CA VAL A 171 -11.91 -26.67 12.12
C VAL A 171 -12.66 -27.94 11.74
N LEU A 172 -12.03 -28.82 10.96
CA LEU A 172 -12.62 -30.02 10.41
C LEU A 172 -12.62 -31.15 11.45
N THR A 173 -13.73 -31.87 11.53
CA THR A 173 -13.85 -33.11 12.30
C THR A 173 -13.03 -34.22 11.65
N PRO A 174 -12.67 -35.29 12.39
CA PRO A 174 -11.98 -36.44 11.82
C PRO A 174 -12.69 -37.02 10.59
N ARG A 175 -14.03 -37.10 10.64
CA ARG A 175 -14.82 -37.62 9.51
C ARG A 175 -14.77 -36.70 8.29
N GLU A 176 -14.82 -35.38 8.48
CA GLU A 176 -14.69 -34.43 7.36
C GLU A 176 -13.29 -34.48 6.76
N LEU A 177 -12.25 -34.60 7.58
CA LEU A 177 -10.87 -34.78 7.13
C LEU A 177 -10.72 -36.06 6.31
N ASP A 178 -11.28 -37.18 6.76
CA ASP A 178 -11.26 -38.45 6.01
C ASP A 178 -11.87 -38.29 4.62
N VAL A 179 -13.02 -37.62 4.52
CA VAL A 179 -13.71 -37.39 3.24
C VAL A 179 -12.92 -36.44 2.34
N VAL A 180 -12.31 -35.39 2.90
CA VAL A 180 -11.42 -34.49 2.15
C VAL A 180 -10.22 -35.26 1.59
N CYS A 181 -9.59 -36.12 2.40
CA CYS A 181 -8.50 -36.99 1.97
C CYS A 181 -8.95 -37.99 0.90
N GLU A 182 -10.13 -38.61 1.06
CA GLU A 182 -10.68 -39.55 0.08
C GLU A 182 -10.91 -38.89 -1.29
N VAL A 183 -11.44 -37.66 -1.30
CA VAL A 183 -11.58 -36.87 -2.54
C VAL A 183 -10.21 -36.59 -3.14
N PHE A 184 -9.25 -36.16 -2.34
CA PHE A 184 -7.89 -35.85 -2.80
C PHE A 184 -7.22 -37.08 -3.44
N ASP A 185 -7.28 -38.23 -2.77
CA ASP A 185 -6.73 -39.51 -3.26
C ASP A 185 -7.46 -40.01 -4.51
N THR A 186 -8.78 -39.78 -4.59
CA THR A 186 -9.58 -40.18 -5.74
C THR A 186 -9.20 -39.39 -6.98
N ILE A 187 -8.96 -38.08 -6.86
CA ILE A 187 -8.49 -37.25 -7.97
C ILE A 187 -7.06 -37.66 -8.36
N GLY A 188 -6.17 -37.83 -7.38
CA GLY A 188 -4.77 -38.22 -7.62
C GLY A 188 -4.63 -39.60 -8.30
N ARG A 189 -5.55 -40.54 -8.04
CA ARG A 189 -5.58 -41.86 -8.72
C ARG A 189 -6.11 -41.80 -10.15
N ARG A 190 -7.00 -40.85 -10.46
CA ARG A 190 -7.71 -40.77 -11.75
C ARG A 190 -7.08 -39.81 -12.74
N GLY A 191 -6.42 -38.76 -12.25
CA GLY A 191 -5.83 -37.71 -13.07
C GLY A 191 -4.30 -37.74 -13.03
N ASN A 192 -3.67 -37.15 -14.05
CA ASN A 192 -2.24 -36.78 -14.03
C ASN A 192 -2.03 -35.42 -13.35
N VAL A 193 -2.79 -35.14 -12.28
CA VAL A 193 -2.83 -33.83 -11.62
C VAL A 193 -2.18 -33.96 -10.25
N MET A 194 -1.18 -33.11 -9.98
CA MET A 194 -0.47 -33.05 -8.71
C MET A 194 -0.42 -31.60 -8.24
N VAL A 195 -0.79 -31.36 -6.98
CA VAL A 195 -0.69 -30.04 -6.35
C VAL A 195 0.53 -30.01 -5.46
N GLY A 196 1.47 -29.10 -5.75
CA GLY A 196 2.65 -28.86 -4.93
C GLY A 196 2.36 -28.02 -3.68
N ALA A 197 3.41 -27.51 -3.03
CA ALA A 197 3.25 -26.50 -1.99
C ALA A 197 2.59 -25.25 -2.57
N LEU A 198 1.55 -24.73 -1.90
CA LEU A 198 0.90 -23.51 -2.35
C LEU A 198 1.81 -22.31 -2.11
N PRO A 199 1.83 -21.33 -3.03
CA PRO A 199 2.55 -20.08 -2.79
C PRO A 199 2.04 -19.39 -1.52
N HIS A 200 2.94 -18.72 -0.79
CA HIS A 200 2.58 -17.99 0.44
C HIS A 200 1.53 -16.88 0.22
N TRP A 201 1.38 -16.42 -1.02
CA TRP A 201 0.41 -15.41 -1.43
C TRP A 201 -0.93 -16.01 -1.88
N PHE A 202 -1.04 -17.34 -1.95
CA PHE A 202 -2.27 -17.98 -2.41
C PHE A 202 -3.42 -17.68 -1.45
N ALA A 203 -4.53 -17.21 -2.01
CA ALA A 203 -5.72 -16.86 -1.24
C ALA A 203 -6.98 -17.11 -2.08
N ALA A 204 -7.88 -17.93 -1.53
CA ALA A 204 -9.08 -18.37 -2.26
C ALA A 204 -10.23 -17.36 -2.22
N SER A 205 -10.18 -16.32 -1.37
CA SER A 205 -11.32 -15.42 -1.18
C SER A 205 -10.94 -14.04 -0.64
N GLU A 206 -11.43 -12.96 -1.26
CA GLU A 206 -11.27 -11.59 -0.74
C GLU A 206 -11.94 -11.36 0.61
N LEU A 207 -12.82 -12.28 1.00
CA LEU A 207 -13.65 -12.14 2.19
C LEU A 207 -12.85 -12.29 3.49
N GLU A 208 -11.59 -12.68 3.43
CA GLU A 208 -10.69 -12.76 4.58
C GLU A 208 -10.17 -11.37 5.01
N TRP A 209 -10.30 -10.33 4.16
CA TRP A 209 -9.78 -8.99 4.42
C TRP A 209 -10.86 -7.90 4.46
N PHE A 210 -10.65 -6.90 5.33
CA PHE A 210 -11.47 -5.69 5.36
C PHE A 210 -11.12 -4.78 4.18
N ARG A 211 -12.15 -4.28 3.47
CA ARG A 211 -12.01 -3.42 2.28
C ARG A 211 -11.12 -4.04 1.19
N ALA A 212 -11.18 -5.34 1.00
CA ALA A 212 -10.60 -5.98 -0.18
C ALA A 212 -11.53 -5.89 -1.39
N LYS A 213 -10.92 -6.02 -2.57
CA LYS A 213 -11.59 -6.15 -3.86
C LYS A 213 -10.81 -7.18 -4.69
N THR A 214 -11.53 -8.03 -5.43
CA THR A 214 -10.96 -8.89 -6.46
C THR A 214 -10.94 -8.21 -7.83
N THR A 215 -9.87 -8.45 -8.59
CA THR A 215 -9.80 -8.17 -10.03
C THR A 215 -9.47 -9.46 -10.77
N VAL A 216 -10.26 -9.81 -11.78
CA VAL A 216 -10.05 -10.99 -12.62
C VAL A 216 -8.81 -10.77 -13.49
N VAL A 217 -8.00 -11.81 -13.66
CA VAL A 217 -6.84 -11.82 -14.57
C VAL A 217 -7.27 -12.51 -15.86
N GLU A 218 -7.56 -11.73 -16.88
CA GLU A 218 -8.11 -12.23 -18.16
C GLU A 218 -7.08 -13.02 -18.96
N GLU A 219 -5.78 -12.77 -18.71
CA GLU A 219 -4.65 -13.43 -19.37
C GLU A 219 -4.43 -14.89 -18.92
N GLY A 220 -5.17 -15.37 -17.92
CA GLY A 220 -5.17 -16.77 -17.49
C GLY A 220 -4.29 -17.09 -16.27
N GLU A 221 -4.18 -18.39 -15.97
CA GLU A 221 -3.58 -18.90 -14.71
C GLU A 221 -2.10 -18.51 -14.59
N GLU A 222 -1.30 -18.72 -15.64
CA GLU A 222 0.14 -18.42 -15.67
C GLU A 222 0.41 -16.92 -15.46
N ALA A 223 -0.39 -16.05 -16.08
CA ALA A 223 -0.27 -14.62 -15.91
C ALA A 223 -0.62 -14.18 -14.48
N CYS A 224 -1.63 -14.82 -13.87
CA CYS A 224 -2.01 -14.57 -12.48
C CYS A 224 -0.87 -14.95 -11.54
N GLU A 225 -0.27 -16.13 -11.70
CA GLU A 225 0.87 -16.57 -10.88
C GLU A 225 2.06 -15.62 -11.01
N ARG A 226 2.46 -15.29 -12.25
CA ARG A 226 3.59 -14.40 -12.52
C ARG A 226 3.39 -13.02 -11.89
N GLN A 227 2.23 -12.42 -12.10
CA GLN A 227 1.92 -11.09 -11.56
C GLN A 227 1.80 -11.13 -10.02
N ALA A 228 1.19 -12.18 -9.45
CA ALA A 228 1.05 -12.32 -8.00
C ALA A 228 2.43 -12.50 -7.32
N ALA A 229 3.31 -13.29 -7.93
CA ALA A 229 4.67 -13.49 -7.43
C ALA A 229 5.52 -12.20 -7.44
N VAL A 230 5.26 -11.29 -8.38
CA VAL A 230 5.88 -9.95 -8.40
C VAL A 230 5.26 -9.06 -7.34
N TRP A 231 3.94 -8.92 -7.33
CA TRP A 231 3.24 -7.98 -6.44
C TRP A 231 3.37 -8.35 -4.97
N ALA A 232 3.41 -9.65 -4.63
CA ALA A 232 3.57 -10.13 -3.26
C ALA A 232 4.89 -9.68 -2.59
N LYS A 233 5.87 -9.22 -3.37
CA LYS A 233 7.19 -8.74 -2.89
C LYS A 233 7.26 -7.22 -2.77
N LEU A 234 6.19 -6.50 -3.07
CA LEU A 234 6.17 -5.03 -3.07
C LEU A 234 5.63 -4.50 -1.74
N HIS A 235 6.50 -3.79 -1.03
CA HIS A 235 6.22 -3.15 0.25
C HIS A 235 6.53 -1.66 0.15
N HIS A 236 5.50 -0.88 -0.17
CA HIS A 236 5.60 0.58 -0.28
C HIS A 236 4.26 1.25 0.08
N PRO A 237 4.25 2.35 0.85
CA PRO A 237 3.02 3.11 1.17
C PRO A 237 2.21 3.55 -0.05
N ASN A 238 2.89 3.85 -1.16
CA ASN A 238 2.27 4.25 -2.41
C ASN A 238 2.20 3.15 -3.49
N VAL A 239 2.41 1.89 -3.13
CA VAL A 239 2.00 0.78 -3.98
C VAL A 239 0.75 0.17 -3.36
N ARG A 240 -0.27 -0.05 -4.18
CA ARG A 240 -1.56 -0.59 -3.71
C ARG A 240 -1.33 -1.91 -2.99
N LYS A 241 -1.90 -2.04 -1.79
CA LYS A 241 -1.70 -3.22 -0.96
C LYS A 241 -2.29 -4.47 -1.61
N PHE A 242 -1.45 -5.48 -1.76
CA PHE A 242 -1.82 -6.82 -2.21
C PHE A 242 -2.12 -7.71 -1.00
N PHE A 243 -3.14 -8.55 -1.12
CA PHE A 243 -3.57 -9.47 -0.07
C PHE A 243 -3.37 -10.93 -0.45
N GLY A 244 -3.48 -11.26 -1.72
CA GLY A 244 -3.25 -12.61 -2.24
C GLY A 244 -3.87 -12.80 -3.62
N ALA A 245 -3.79 -14.00 -4.15
CA ALA A 245 -4.40 -14.34 -5.45
C ALA A 245 -4.81 -15.80 -5.52
N CYS A 246 -5.78 -16.10 -6.39
CA CYS A 246 -6.14 -17.45 -6.79
C CYS A 246 -5.87 -17.57 -8.28
N HIS A 247 -4.93 -18.43 -8.68
CA HIS A 247 -4.57 -18.63 -10.08
C HIS A 247 -5.38 -19.74 -10.75
N VAL A 248 -6.03 -20.64 -9.98
CA VAL A 248 -6.79 -21.77 -10.53
C VAL A 248 -8.22 -21.41 -10.90
N GLY A 249 -8.71 -21.98 -11.99
CA GLY A 249 -10.12 -21.86 -12.40
C GLY A 249 -10.42 -20.52 -13.06
N THR A 250 -11.00 -19.58 -12.31
CA THR A 250 -11.15 -18.19 -12.77
C THR A 250 -10.11 -17.35 -12.03
N PRO A 251 -8.97 -17.02 -12.67
CA PRO A 251 -7.86 -16.39 -11.97
C PRO A 251 -8.22 -14.98 -11.50
N PHE A 252 -7.87 -14.64 -10.26
CA PHE A 252 -8.09 -13.29 -9.72
C PHE A 252 -7.05 -12.91 -8.68
N MET A 253 -6.86 -11.60 -8.54
CA MET A 253 -6.04 -11.00 -7.49
C MET A 253 -6.91 -10.32 -6.46
N ILE A 254 -6.49 -10.40 -5.21
CA ILE A 254 -7.10 -9.77 -4.05
C ILE A 254 -6.18 -8.64 -3.59
N HIS A 255 -6.74 -7.44 -3.54
CA HIS A 255 -6.00 -6.24 -3.17
C HIS A 255 -6.92 -5.26 -2.45
N GLU A 256 -6.35 -4.21 -1.87
CA GLU A 256 -7.10 -3.11 -1.25
C GLU A 256 -8.12 -2.48 -2.22
N ALA A 257 -9.31 -2.16 -1.73
CA ALA A 257 -10.31 -1.41 -2.48
C ALA A 257 -9.91 0.07 -2.55
N CYS A 258 -9.53 0.51 -3.75
CA CYS A 258 -9.20 1.91 -4.07
C CYS A 258 -10.22 2.47 -5.07
N SER A 259 -10.28 3.81 -5.18
CA SER A 259 -11.02 4.49 -6.26
C SER A 259 -10.05 5.18 -7.22
N ALA A 260 -10.59 5.75 -8.30
CA ALA A 260 -9.87 6.76 -9.07
C ALA A 260 -9.46 7.95 -8.17
N LEU A 261 -8.43 8.67 -8.60
CA LEU A 261 -7.96 9.88 -7.92
C LEU A 261 -9.09 10.92 -7.80
N PRO A 262 -9.28 11.56 -6.63
CA PRO A 262 -10.30 12.56 -6.45
C PRO A 262 -9.94 13.83 -7.24
N LEU A 263 -10.85 14.26 -8.12
CA LEU A 263 -10.72 15.47 -8.93
C LEU A 263 -11.41 16.67 -8.24
N LEU A 264 -10.88 17.89 -8.36
CA LEU A 264 -11.41 19.15 -7.82
C LEU A 264 -12.91 19.33 -8.11
N ASN A 265 -13.33 18.94 -9.32
CA ASN A 265 -14.66 19.14 -9.86
C ASN A 265 -15.65 17.98 -9.63
N GLN A 266 -15.22 16.88 -9.01
CA GLN A 266 -16.16 15.83 -8.60
C GLN A 266 -16.81 16.22 -7.27
N THR A 267 -18.13 16.41 -7.30
CA THR A 267 -18.91 16.65 -6.09
C THR A 267 -18.86 15.40 -5.23
N ILE A 268 -18.01 15.39 -4.19
CA ILE A 268 -18.06 14.38 -3.14
C ILE A 268 -19.51 14.34 -2.65
N LYS A 269 -20.21 13.23 -2.87
CA LYS A 269 -21.53 12.98 -2.27
C LYS A 269 -21.30 12.88 -0.76
N ARG A 270 -21.26 14.03 -0.07
CA ARG A 270 -21.20 14.07 1.39
C ARG A 270 -22.45 13.34 1.88
N THR A 271 -22.24 12.30 2.68
CA THR A 271 -23.25 11.77 3.59
C THR A 271 -23.95 12.93 4.28
N ARG A 272 -25.29 12.91 4.31
CA ARG A 272 -26.17 14.02 4.73
C ARG A 272 -25.79 14.55 6.13
N GLY A 273 -24.87 15.50 6.16
CA GLY A 273 -24.51 16.28 7.34
C GLY A 273 -25.49 17.43 7.53
N ARG A 274 -25.82 17.67 8.81
CA ARG A 274 -26.68 18.72 9.40
C ARG A 274 -26.89 19.96 8.52
N ARG A 275 -28.15 20.32 8.25
CA ARG A 275 -28.54 21.56 7.54
C ARG A 275 -28.03 22.78 8.31
N LYS A 276 -27.07 23.50 7.72
CA LYS A 276 -26.62 24.80 8.22
C LYS A 276 -27.77 25.82 8.24
N THR A 277 -27.83 26.55 9.34
CA THR A 277 -28.80 27.61 9.64
C THR A 277 -28.62 28.82 8.73
N ARG A 278 -29.64 29.68 8.64
CA ARG A 278 -29.64 30.88 7.79
C ARG A 278 -28.54 31.89 8.18
N ARG A 279 -28.10 31.90 9.46
CA ARG A 279 -26.98 32.72 9.95
C ARG A 279 -25.61 32.22 9.46
N GLU A 280 -25.41 30.90 9.37
CA GLU A 280 -24.16 30.33 8.85
C GLU A 280 -23.98 30.58 7.34
N ARG A 281 -25.06 30.84 6.59
CA ARG A 281 -25.00 31.18 5.16
C ARG A 281 -24.67 32.64 4.87
N ALA A 282 -24.92 33.54 5.83
CA ALA A 282 -24.70 34.97 5.65
C ALA A 282 -23.22 35.39 5.88
N ILE A 283 -22.40 34.52 6.49
CA ILE A 283 -20.98 34.79 6.80
C ILE A 283 -20.07 34.45 5.60
N ASP A 284 -20.54 33.69 4.60
CA ASP A 284 -19.77 33.33 3.39
C ASP A 284 -19.99 34.32 2.23
N LYS A 285 -19.80 35.62 2.48
CA LYS A 285 -19.60 36.62 1.42
C LYS A 285 -18.15 37.12 1.48
N LYS A 286 -17.25 36.51 0.70
CA LYS A 286 -16.03 37.14 0.16
C LYS A 286 -15.39 36.24 -0.89
N LEU A 287 -15.04 36.85 -2.02
CA LEU A 287 -14.44 36.23 -3.21
C LEU A 287 -13.08 35.54 -2.94
N SER A 288 -12.43 35.76 -1.79
CA SER A 288 -11.12 35.15 -1.47
C SER A 288 -11.18 33.71 -0.95
N LYS A 289 -12.29 33.27 -0.34
CA LYS A 289 -12.42 31.90 0.20
C LYS A 289 -12.55 30.84 -0.91
N SER A 290 -13.08 31.23 -2.07
CA SER A 290 -13.27 30.32 -3.20
C SER A 290 -11.94 29.98 -3.87
N GLU A 291 -11.07 30.97 -4.02
CA GLU A 291 -9.73 30.82 -4.61
C GLU A 291 -8.81 30.04 -3.66
N GLU A 292 -8.81 30.34 -2.36
CA GLU A 292 -8.08 29.56 -1.35
C GLU A 292 -8.55 28.10 -1.28
N LEU A 293 -9.86 27.84 -1.43
CA LEU A 293 -10.41 26.48 -1.44
C LEU A 293 -10.06 25.73 -2.72
N ALA A 294 -10.06 26.41 -3.87
CA ALA A 294 -9.62 25.84 -5.14
C ALA A 294 -8.13 25.50 -5.09
N HIS A 295 -7.30 26.42 -4.59
CA HIS A 295 -5.86 26.21 -4.41
C HIS A 295 -5.57 25.02 -3.50
N ARG A 296 -6.19 24.93 -2.31
CA ARG A 296 -6.03 23.78 -1.40
C ARG A 296 -6.38 22.44 -2.04
N LYS A 297 -7.44 22.41 -2.85
CA LYS A 297 -7.86 21.19 -3.56
C LYS A 297 -6.89 20.85 -4.69
N GLU A 298 -6.33 21.85 -5.38
CA GLU A 298 -5.31 21.66 -6.41
C GLU A 298 -4.03 21.07 -5.80
N THR A 299 -3.56 21.63 -4.68
CA THR A 299 -2.44 21.08 -3.91
C THR A 299 -2.71 19.63 -3.48
N GLN A 300 -3.94 19.33 -3.06
CA GLN A 300 -4.34 17.97 -2.69
C GLN A 300 -4.28 16.99 -3.87
N THR A 301 -4.70 17.40 -5.07
CA THR A 301 -4.57 16.57 -6.28
C THR A 301 -3.11 16.26 -6.55
N TRP A 302 -2.22 17.25 -6.50
CA TRP A 302 -0.78 17.06 -6.69
C TRP A 302 -0.16 16.17 -5.62
N ARG A 303 -0.60 16.23 -4.36
CA ARG A 303 -0.19 15.28 -3.32
C ARG A 303 -0.53 13.83 -3.67
N HIS A 304 -1.70 13.59 -4.26
CA HIS A 304 -2.04 12.22 -4.69
C HIS A 304 -1.21 11.77 -5.89
N VAL A 305 -1.01 12.63 -6.89
CA VAL A 305 -0.17 12.31 -8.05
C VAL A 305 1.28 12.05 -7.62
N LEU A 306 1.81 12.84 -6.69
CA LEU A 306 3.11 12.62 -6.07
C LEU A 306 3.20 11.24 -5.41
N GLY A 307 2.18 10.82 -4.66
CA GLY A 307 2.11 9.48 -4.11
C GLY A 307 2.26 8.40 -5.20
N CYS A 308 1.51 8.51 -6.30
CA CYS A 308 1.65 7.58 -7.41
C CYS A 308 3.06 7.60 -8.04
N ALA A 309 3.69 8.77 -8.15
CA ALA A 309 5.05 8.91 -8.67
C ALA A 309 6.10 8.23 -7.77
N LEU A 310 5.96 8.36 -6.43
CA LEU A 310 6.79 7.64 -5.46
C LEU A 310 6.64 6.12 -5.62
N GLY A 311 5.40 5.65 -5.84
CA GLY A 311 5.13 4.24 -6.14
C GLY A 311 5.79 3.77 -7.44
N LEU A 312 5.80 4.62 -8.48
CA LEU A 312 6.42 4.31 -9.77
C LEU A 312 7.95 4.29 -9.68
N GLN A 313 8.55 5.26 -8.99
CA GLN A 313 9.99 5.27 -8.70
C GLN A 313 10.39 4.00 -7.94
N TYR A 314 9.63 3.63 -6.90
CA TYR A 314 9.88 2.44 -6.09
C TYR A 314 9.91 1.13 -6.90
N VAL A 315 9.00 0.97 -7.88
CA VAL A 315 8.98 -0.24 -8.73
C VAL A 315 10.12 -0.24 -9.75
N HIS A 316 10.47 0.92 -10.34
CA HIS A 316 11.63 1.07 -11.23
C HIS A 316 12.94 0.68 -10.53
N GLU A 317 13.10 1.11 -9.27
CA GLU A 317 14.26 0.77 -8.44
C GLU A 317 14.41 -0.72 -8.14
N ARG A 318 13.33 -1.51 -8.32
CA ARG A 318 13.33 -2.97 -8.20
C ARG A 318 13.45 -3.69 -9.53
N GLY A 319 13.74 -2.96 -10.59
CA GLY A 319 13.85 -3.49 -11.94
C GLY A 319 12.51 -3.97 -12.51
N LEU A 320 11.41 -3.33 -12.09
CA LEU A 320 10.07 -3.58 -12.59
C LEU A 320 9.60 -2.36 -13.38
N VAL A 321 8.82 -2.61 -14.43
CA VAL A 321 8.17 -1.60 -15.26
C VAL A 321 6.72 -2.03 -15.49
N HIS A 322 5.85 -1.09 -15.83
CA HIS A 322 4.49 -1.43 -16.27
C HIS A 322 4.48 -1.86 -17.73
N GLU A 323 3.76 -2.93 -18.04
CA GLU A 323 3.54 -3.33 -19.45
C GLU A 323 2.67 -2.31 -20.18
N ARG A 324 1.67 -1.76 -19.47
CA ARG A 324 0.75 -0.71 -19.96
C ARG A 324 0.34 0.19 -18.80
N LEU A 325 1.06 1.29 -18.58
CA LEU A 325 0.69 2.28 -17.58
C LEU A 325 -0.40 3.23 -18.13
N THR A 326 -1.49 3.40 -17.38
CA THR A 326 -2.60 4.29 -17.71
C THR A 326 -3.10 5.02 -16.47
N VAL A 327 -4.03 5.97 -16.65
CA VAL A 327 -4.68 6.66 -15.53
C VAL A 327 -5.39 5.71 -14.55
N ASP A 328 -5.86 4.54 -15.02
CA ASP A 328 -6.55 3.55 -14.18
C ASP A 328 -5.59 2.83 -13.22
N ASN A 329 -4.28 2.89 -13.49
CA ASN A 329 -3.25 2.40 -12.58
C ASN A 329 -2.95 3.40 -11.46
N LEU A 330 -3.42 4.65 -11.57
CA LEU A 330 -3.22 5.72 -10.58
C LEU A 330 -4.45 5.82 -9.68
N LEU A 331 -4.31 5.35 -8.45
CA LEU A 331 -5.44 5.09 -7.58
C LEU A 331 -5.38 5.92 -6.30
N TYR A 332 -6.53 6.08 -5.65
CA TYR A 332 -6.66 6.69 -4.34
C TYR A 332 -7.06 5.63 -3.32
N SER A 333 -6.22 5.44 -2.29
CA SER A 333 -6.58 4.64 -1.13
C SER A 333 -7.35 5.50 -0.13
N GLN A 334 -8.57 5.10 0.18
CA GLN A 334 -9.33 5.70 1.27
C GLN A 334 -8.84 5.24 2.65
N ALA A 335 -8.05 4.17 2.75
CA ALA A 335 -7.52 3.72 4.04
C ALA A 335 -6.31 4.57 4.44
N SER A 336 -5.36 4.80 3.52
CA SER A 336 -4.18 5.64 3.77
C SER A 336 -4.39 7.11 3.43
N GLN A 337 -5.49 7.47 2.75
CA GLN A 337 -5.80 8.82 2.26
C GLN A 337 -4.72 9.36 1.29
N LYS A 338 -4.07 8.48 0.53
CA LYS A 338 -2.96 8.81 -0.37
C LYS A 338 -3.18 8.27 -1.78
N GLY A 339 -2.44 8.84 -2.73
CA GLY A 339 -2.30 8.27 -4.07
C GLY A 339 -1.40 7.02 -4.02
N VAL A 340 -1.80 5.98 -4.74
CA VAL A 340 -1.12 4.69 -4.80
C VAL A 340 -1.09 4.18 -6.24
N LEU A 341 0.03 3.56 -6.63
CA LEU A 341 0.19 2.88 -7.91
C LEU A 341 -0.35 1.46 -7.83
N SER A 342 -1.09 1.02 -8.86
CA SER A 342 -1.52 -0.37 -9.00
C SER A 342 -0.32 -1.30 -9.29
N GLY A 343 -0.28 -2.47 -8.65
CA GLY A 343 0.70 -3.51 -8.98
C GLY A 343 0.29 -4.43 -10.15
N MET A 344 -0.92 -4.29 -10.68
CA MET A 344 -1.41 -5.03 -11.85
C MET A 344 -0.62 -4.64 -13.10
N GLY A 345 -0.15 -5.60 -13.89
CA GLY A 345 0.58 -5.33 -15.14
C GLY A 345 2.07 -5.03 -14.97
N LEU A 346 2.63 -5.22 -13.77
CA LEU A 346 4.07 -5.11 -13.54
C LEU A 346 4.82 -6.31 -14.13
N VAL A 347 5.91 -6.00 -14.83
CA VAL A 347 6.80 -6.99 -15.44
C VAL A 347 8.25 -6.71 -15.05
N ARG A 348 9.03 -7.78 -14.91
CA ARG A 348 10.48 -7.66 -14.69
C ARG A 348 11.16 -7.27 -15.98
N ARG A 349 12.12 -6.34 -15.89
CA ARG A 349 13.00 -5.97 -17.01
C ARG A 349 13.67 -7.21 -17.58
N ARG A 350 13.64 -7.38 -18.91
CA ARG A 350 14.42 -8.43 -19.57
C ARG A 350 15.87 -7.95 -19.59
N ASN A 351 16.76 -8.65 -18.87
CA ASN A 351 18.20 -8.38 -18.96
C ASN A 351 18.66 -8.61 -20.41
N SER A 352 18.85 -7.55 -21.19
CA SER A 352 19.86 -7.60 -22.24
C SER A 352 21.20 -7.79 -21.51
N GLY A 353 22.03 -8.72 -21.95
CA GLY A 353 23.30 -9.08 -21.29
C GLY A 353 24.37 -7.98 -21.26
N SER A 354 24.02 -6.70 -21.38
CA SER A 354 24.94 -5.57 -21.23
C SER A 354 24.64 -4.82 -19.93
N LEU A 355 25.57 -4.89 -18.98
CA LEU A 355 25.57 -4.18 -17.70
C LEU A 355 25.93 -2.68 -17.85
N ASP A 356 25.45 -2.04 -18.91
CA ASP A 356 25.72 -0.63 -19.21
C ASP A 356 24.44 0.19 -18.99
N PHE A 357 24.36 0.85 -17.82
CA PHE A 357 23.34 1.83 -17.44
C PHE A 357 23.54 3.18 -18.17
N HIS A 358 23.86 3.14 -19.47
CA HIS A 358 24.25 4.35 -20.23
C HIS A 358 23.14 4.96 -21.08
N ASP A 359 21.93 4.39 -21.09
CA ASP A 359 20.73 5.04 -21.63
C ASP A 359 19.57 4.83 -20.65
N ALA A 360 18.64 5.79 -20.59
CA ALA A 360 17.36 5.54 -19.92
C ALA A 360 16.77 4.27 -20.54
N ASP A 361 16.50 3.24 -19.73
CA ASP A 361 15.95 1.99 -20.23
C ASP A 361 14.71 2.35 -21.07
N PRO A 362 14.62 1.90 -22.34
CA PRO A 362 13.49 2.22 -23.20
C PRO A 362 12.13 1.95 -22.52
N LEU A 363 12.09 1.00 -21.59
CA LEU A 363 10.90 0.67 -20.81
C LEU A 363 10.62 1.66 -19.66
N GLU A 364 11.64 2.15 -18.94
CA GLU A 364 11.45 3.18 -17.91
C GLU A 364 11.03 4.51 -18.53
N SER A 365 11.62 4.86 -19.68
CA SER A 365 11.23 6.03 -20.47
C SER A 365 9.79 5.90 -20.97
N SER A 366 9.37 4.70 -21.35
CA SER A 366 7.97 4.42 -21.73
C SER A 366 7.01 4.61 -20.56
N ASP A 367 7.38 4.16 -19.35
CA ASP A 367 6.58 4.38 -18.14
C ASP A 367 6.47 5.88 -17.79
N ILE A 368 7.59 6.62 -17.89
CA ILE A 368 7.60 8.08 -17.63
C ILE A 368 6.70 8.81 -18.64
N PHE A 369 6.80 8.47 -19.93
CA PHE A 369 5.95 9.00 -20.98
C PHE A 369 4.47 8.72 -20.70
N ALA A 370 4.13 7.46 -20.41
CA ALA A 370 2.76 7.04 -20.11
C ALA A 370 2.22 7.69 -18.83
N PHE A 371 3.06 7.87 -17.81
CA PHE A 371 2.72 8.60 -16.59
C PHE A 371 2.42 10.08 -16.89
N GLY A 372 3.18 10.71 -17.78
CA GLY A 372 2.94 12.07 -18.25
C GLY A 372 1.59 12.23 -18.94
N LEU A 373 1.24 11.29 -19.82
CA LEU A 373 -0.08 11.25 -20.46
C LEU A 373 -1.21 11.04 -19.45
N ALA A 374 -1.01 10.19 -18.45
CA ALA A 374 -1.98 9.98 -17.37
C ALA A 374 -2.20 11.27 -16.54
N ILE A 375 -1.13 12.02 -16.23
CA ILE A 375 -1.23 13.33 -15.57
C ILE A 375 -2.01 14.31 -16.45
N PHE A 376 -1.70 14.37 -17.74
CA PHE A 376 -2.43 15.22 -18.69
C PHE A 376 -3.93 14.88 -18.71
N GLU A 377 -4.27 13.59 -18.79
CA GLU A 377 -5.65 13.12 -18.74
C GLU A 377 -6.35 13.52 -17.43
N ILE A 378 -5.67 13.41 -16.29
CA ILE A 378 -6.17 13.89 -15.00
C ILE A 378 -6.49 15.39 -15.06
N LEU A 379 -5.55 16.22 -15.55
CA LEU A 379 -5.74 17.67 -15.65
C LEU A 379 -6.89 18.04 -16.60
N VAL A 380 -7.04 17.32 -17.71
CA VAL A 380 -8.17 17.49 -18.65
C VAL A 380 -9.49 17.14 -17.97
N LYS A 381 -9.60 15.97 -17.33
CA LYS A 381 -10.82 15.55 -16.61
C LYS A 381 -11.16 16.49 -15.46
N ASP A 382 -10.14 17.06 -14.84
CA ASP A 382 -10.28 17.90 -13.67
C ASP A 382 -10.66 19.34 -14.01
N ARG A 383 -10.01 19.95 -15.01
CA ARG A 383 -10.06 21.40 -15.27
C ARG A 383 -10.67 21.79 -16.61
N SER A 384 -10.89 20.85 -17.53
CA SER A 384 -11.47 21.17 -18.83
C SER A 384 -12.89 21.75 -18.69
N PRO A 385 -13.22 22.83 -19.42
CA PRO A 385 -14.56 23.40 -19.45
C PRO A 385 -15.57 22.48 -20.15
N ASP A 386 -15.11 21.60 -21.06
CA ASP A 386 -15.97 20.72 -21.85
C ASP A 386 -16.00 19.29 -21.26
N LYS A 387 -16.96 19.05 -20.35
CA LYS A 387 -17.06 17.80 -19.58
C LYS A 387 -17.65 16.62 -20.37
N ILE A 388 -18.22 16.86 -21.54
CA ILE A 388 -18.93 15.83 -22.32
C ILE A 388 -17.96 15.12 -23.27
N ALA A 389 -17.02 15.84 -23.87
CA ALA A 389 -16.01 15.29 -24.77
C ALA A 389 -14.89 14.50 -24.05
N THR A 390 -14.63 14.79 -22.77
CA THR A 390 -13.46 14.29 -22.01
C THR A 390 -13.68 12.94 -21.31
N ARG A 391 -14.88 12.35 -21.41
CA ARG A 391 -15.25 11.17 -20.62
C ARG A 391 -14.65 9.85 -21.15
N ASN A 392 -14.30 9.80 -22.45
CA ASN A 392 -13.77 8.62 -23.15
C ASN A 392 -12.56 8.97 -24.05
N SER A 393 -11.81 10.03 -23.74
CA SER A 393 -10.66 10.44 -24.54
C SER A 393 -9.42 9.65 -24.11
N ASN A 394 -8.91 8.77 -24.98
CA ASN A 394 -7.56 8.25 -24.85
C ASN A 394 -6.60 9.22 -25.54
N PHE A 395 -5.52 9.58 -24.87
CA PHE A 395 -4.49 10.46 -25.42
C PHE A 395 -3.26 9.62 -25.74
N ASP A 396 -2.89 9.55 -27.02
CA ASP A 396 -1.67 8.89 -27.46
C ASP A 396 -0.45 9.83 -27.40
N ASN A 397 -0.69 11.16 -27.47
CA ASN A 397 0.33 12.21 -27.42
C ASN A 397 -0.23 13.49 -26.78
N LEU A 398 0.65 14.39 -26.35
CA LEU A 398 0.28 15.74 -25.94
C LEU A 398 -0.13 16.59 -27.16
N PRO A 399 -1.06 17.55 -27.01
CA PRO A 399 -1.38 18.50 -28.07
C PRO A 399 -0.20 19.43 -28.36
N ASP A 400 -0.07 19.88 -29.62
CA ASP A 400 0.99 20.82 -30.05
C ASP A 400 0.93 22.16 -29.31
N VAL A 401 -0.28 22.55 -28.85
CA VAL A 401 -0.53 23.81 -28.15
C VAL A 401 -0.99 23.51 -26.73
N ARG A 402 -0.34 24.17 -25.76
CA ARG A 402 -0.72 24.11 -24.34
C ARG A 402 -2.17 24.59 -24.15
N PRO A 403 -3.05 23.76 -23.56
CA PRO A 403 -4.40 24.20 -23.18
C PRO A 403 -4.38 25.31 -22.11
N ASP A 404 -5.28 26.29 -22.23
CA ASP A 404 -5.30 27.48 -21.36
C ASP A 404 -5.50 27.17 -19.86
N PHE A 405 -6.15 26.06 -19.53
CA PHE A 405 -6.40 25.62 -18.15
C PHE A 405 -5.20 24.91 -17.49
N ILE A 406 -4.12 24.67 -18.24
CA ILE A 406 -2.87 24.08 -17.75
C ILE A 406 -1.84 25.19 -17.56
N LYS A 407 -1.28 25.30 -16.36
CA LYS A 407 -0.27 26.33 -16.04
C LYS A 407 1.03 26.04 -16.77
N ARG A 408 1.85 27.07 -16.98
CA ARG A 408 3.15 26.93 -17.67
C ARG A 408 4.06 25.88 -17.01
N THR A 409 4.19 25.94 -15.69
CA THR A 409 5.02 24.99 -14.93
C THR A 409 4.54 23.55 -15.02
N GLU A 410 3.22 23.33 -15.08
CA GLU A 410 2.62 22.00 -15.25
C GLU A 410 2.85 21.48 -16.68
N TRP A 411 2.71 22.36 -17.67
CA TRP A 411 2.98 22.04 -19.07
C TRP A 411 4.46 21.73 -19.35
N ASP A 412 5.37 22.51 -18.76
CA ASP A 412 6.82 22.29 -18.90
C ASP A 412 7.24 20.94 -18.28
N LEU A 413 6.55 20.47 -17.22
CA LEU A 413 6.72 19.11 -16.70
C LEU A 413 6.21 18.06 -17.69
N LEU A 414 4.99 18.24 -18.22
CA LEU A 414 4.40 17.31 -19.19
C LEU A 414 5.26 17.17 -20.45
N LEU A 415 5.75 18.29 -21.00
CA LEU A 415 6.66 18.27 -22.15
C LEU A 415 7.91 17.45 -21.84
N ARG A 416 8.58 17.73 -20.71
CA ARG A 416 9.77 16.99 -20.28
C ARG A 416 9.56 15.49 -20.13
N MET A 417 8.37 15.06 -19.73
CA MET A 417 8.03 13.63 -19.61
C MET A 417 7.64 12.99 -20.95
N CYS A 418 6.92 13.72 -21.81
CA CYS A 418 6.32 13.20 -23.04
C CYS A 418 7.14 13.50 -24.32
N THR A 419 8.32 14.12 -24.23
CA THR A 419 9.19 14.38 -25.40
C THR A 419 10.57 13.75 -25.19
N PRO A 420 10.82 12.56 -25.79
CA PRO A 420 12.07 11.82 -25.61
C PRO A 420 13.33 12.49 -26.19
N ASP A 421 13.18 13.42 -27.15
CA ASP A 421 14.28 14.00 -27.95
C ASP A 421 14.98 15.21 -27.30
N LEU A 422 14.55 15.66 -26.12
CA LEU A 422 15.28 16.68 -25.36
C LEU A 422 16.51 16.01 -24.72
N VAL A 423 17.69 16.59 -24.94
CA VAL A 423 19.05 16.06 -24.70
C VAL A 423 19.34 15.56 -23.26
N ASP A 424 18.40 15.71 -22.33
CA ASP A 424 18.38 15.01 -21.04
C ASP A 424 17.03 14.31 -20.87
N SER A 425 17.00 12.98 -20.98
CA SER A 425 15.81 12.20 -20.64
C SER A 425 15.45 12.43 -19.17
N THR A 426 14.23 12.93 -18.94
CA THR A 426 13.73 13.19 -17.59
C THR A 426 13.75 11.91 -16.80
N SER A 427 14.41 11.89 -15.65
CA SER A 427 14.44 10.71 -14.79
C SER A 427 13.23 10.69 -13.84
N MET A 428 12.81 9.51 -13.34
CA MET A 428 11.75 9.45 -12.32
C MET A 428 12.05 10.30 -11.07
N PRO A 429 13.29 10.36 -10.54
CA PRO A 429 13.65 11.30 -9.47
C PRO A 429 13.38 12.77 -9.82
N ASP A 430 13.60 13.19 -11.07
CA ASP A 430 13.24 14.54 -11.53
C ASP A 430 11.72 14.76 -11.46
N VAL A 431 10.95 13.79 -11.97
CA VAL A 431 9.48 13.86 -11.95
C VAL A 431 8.97 13.98 -10.52
N VAL A 432 9.45 13.12 -9.61
CA VAL A 432 9.06 13.14 -8.19
C VAL A 432 9.40 14.48 -7.55
N HIS A 433 10.60 15.01 -7.81
CA HIS A 433 10.99 16.32 -7.29
C HIS A 433 10.05 17.42 -7.80
N GLN A 434 9.82 17.52 -9.11
CA GLN A 434 8.95 18.55 -9.69
C GLN A 434 7.50 18.45 -9.18
N LEU A 435 6.98 17.24 -9.01
CA LEU A 435 5.67 17.01 -8.40
C LEU A 435 5.64 17.41 -6.92
N SER A 436 6.74 17.20 -6.18
CA SER A 436 6.84 17.62 -4.79
C SER A 436 6.76 19.15 -4.66
N VAL A 437 7.37 19.90 -5.58
CA VAL A 437 7.27 21.37 -5.65
C VAL A 437 5.83 21.81 -5.92
N LEU A 438 5.12 21.12 -6.82
CA LEU A 438 3.71 21.39 -7.09
C LEU A 438 2.81 21.05 -5.89
N ALA A 439 3.13 19.98 -5.15
CA ALA A 439 2.39 19.52 -3.97
C ALA A 439 2.70 20.31 -2.69
N ARG A 440 3.83 21.03 -2.61
CA ARG A 440 4.27 21.83 -1.46
C ARG A 440 3.76 23.27 -1.47
N ARG A 441 3.00 23.71 -2.49
CA ARG A 441 2.42 25.07 -2.57
C ARG A 441 1.35 25.39 -1.51
N ASP A 442 1.36 24.71 -0.37
CA ASP A 442 0.64 25.06 0.86
C ASP A 442 1.66 25.40 1.98
N ALA A 443 2.30 26.54 1.87
CA ALA A 443 2.44 27.41 3.02
C ALA A 443 2.39 28.84 2.46
N PRO A 444 1.46 29.70 2.91
CA PRO A 444 1.82 31.11 2.94
C PRO A 444 3.14 31.16 3.73
N MET A 445 4.24 31.58 3.11
CA MET A 445 5.31 32.25 3.86
C MET A 445 4.66 33.48 4.48
N THR A 446 4.00 33.29 5.62
CA THR A 446 3.38 34.32 6.47
C THR A 446 2.73 33.64 7.67
N THR A 447 3.55 33.03 8.53
CA THR A 447 3.54 33.59 9.89
C THR A 447 4.10 34.98 9.74
N ARG A 448 3.24 36.01 9.73
CA ARG A 448 3.69 37.37 10.03
C ARG A 448 4.33 37.28 11.41
N LEU A 449 5.64 37.10 11.44
CA LEU A 449 6.44 37.33 12.63
C LEU A 449 6.27 38.80 13.03
N PRO A 450 6.35 39.12 14.33
CA PRO A 450 6.33 40.50 14.80
C PRO A 450 7.36 41.34 14.03
N HIS A 451 7.00 42.60 13.77
CA HIS A 451 7.65 43.57 12.87
C HIS A 451 9.13 43.95 13.16
N ASP A 452 9.90 43.14 13.90
CA ASP A 452 11.25 43.50 14.38
C ASP A 452 12.38 42.53 13.97
N THR A 453 12.18 41.63 13.00
CA THR A 453 13.31 40.85 12.45
C THR A 453 14.12 41.68 11.43
N PRO A 454 15.45 41.72 11.53
CA PRO A 454 16.29 42.50 10.61
C PRO A 454 16.17 41.99 9.18
N ALA A 455 16.04 42.88 8.20
CA ALA A 455 15.89 42.50 6.78
C ALA A 455 17.14 41.80 6.20
N THR A 456 18.27 41.93 6.89
CA THR A 456 19.58 41.41 6.48
C THR A 456 20.31 40.80 7.67
N VAL A 457 21.09 39.77 7.41
CA VAL A 457 21.95 39.07 8.38
C VAL A 457 23.39 39.50 8.15
N GLU A 458 24.03 40.07 9.17
CA GLU A 458 25.42 40.53 9.11
C GLU A 458 26.42 39.38 9.31
N ASP A 459 26.16 38.49 10.28
CA ASP A 459 26.97 37.29 10.51
C ASP A 459 26.15 36.03 10.25
N VAL A 460 26.39 35.43 9.08
CA VAL A 460 25.76 34.17 8.67
C VAL A 460 26.27 33.01 9.54
N SER A 461 27.50 33.08 10.07
CA SER A 461 28.10 31.99 10.86
C SER A 461 27.41 31.84 12.22
N GLY A 462 27.10 32.98 12.85
CA GLY A 462 26.37 33.07 14.11
C GLY A 462 24.86 32.91 14.01
N TYR A 463 24.30 32.67 12.82
CA TYR A 463 22.85 32.51 12.65
C TYR A 463 22.35 31.26 13.39
N GLU A 464 21.39 31.42 14.30
CA GLU A 464 20.89 30.34 15.15
C GLU A 464 19.74 29.57 14.47
N ILE A 465 19.90 28.26 14.34
CA ILE A 465 18.85 27.34 13.93
C ILE A 465 18.00 27.02 15.16
N GLN A 466 16.93 27.79 15.37
CA GLN A 466 16.09 27.72 16.58
C GLN A 466 15.59 26.31 16.93
N THR A 467 15.35 25.45 15.93
CA THR A 467 14.90 24.08 16.14
C THR A 467 15.97 23.18 16.75
N LEU A 468 17.25 23.47 16.49
CA LEU A 468 18.39 22.71 17.00
C LEU A 468 19.06 23.40 18.21
N GLY A 469 18.86 24.70 18.39
CA GLY A 469 19.59 25.50 19.39
C GLY A 469 21.09 25.62 19.10
N MET A 470 21.48 25.47 17.83
CA MET A 470 22.86 25.51 17.35
C MET A 470 23.06 26.64 16.33
N THR A 471 24.28 27.15 16.23
CA THR A 471 24.64 28.08 15.15
C THR A 471 24.79 27.33 13.83
N LEU A 472 24.58 28.03 12.72
CA LEU A 472 24.74 27.47 11.38
C LEU A 472 26.15 26.90 11.17
N GLU A 473 27.19 27.56 11.66
CA GLU A 473 28.57 27.06 11.58
C GLU A 473 28.78 25.78 12.42
N ALA A 474 28.20 25.70 13.62
CA ALA A 474 28.27 24.49 14.45
C ALA A 474 27.54 23.32 13.80
N THR A 475 26.34 23.55 13.25
CA THR A 475 25.58 22.51 12.54
C THR A 475 26.32 22.00 11.30
N LEU A 476 26.96 22.89 10.53
CA LEU A 476 27.75 22.48 9.37
C LEU A 476 28.98 21.66 9.75
N HIS A 477 29.64 22.00 10.87
CA HIS A 477 30.75 21.21 11.41
C HIS A 477 30.29 19.80 11.82
N GLU A 478 29.14 19.67 12.47
CA GLU A 478 28.56 18.36 12.80
C GLU A 478 28.19 17.55 11.54
N ILE A 479 27.61 18.19 10.52
CA ILE A 479 27.34 17.54 9.22
C ILE A 479 28.63 16.98 8.60
N GLU A 480 29.71 17.75 8.60
CA GLU A 480 31.00 17.34 8.05
C GLU A 480 31.57 16.15 8.85
N GLN A 481 31.53 16.23 10.18
CA GLN A 481 31.95 15.15 11.06
C GLN A 481 31.16 13.87 10.81
N ILE A 482 29.83 13.93 10.73
CA ILE A 482 28.98 12.75 10.44
C ILE A 482 29.29 12.14 9.06
N CYS A 483 29.58 12.98 8.06
CA CYS A 483 29.97 12.51 6.73
C CYS A 483 31.33 11.81 6.73
N ASP A 484 32.28 12.27 7.56
CA ASP A 484 33.65 11.74 7.64
C ASP A 484 33.81 10.55 8.60
N GLU A 485 33.02 10.48 9.67
CA GLU A 485 33.00 9.38 10.66
C GLU A 485 32.31 8.10 10.16
N THR A 486 31.67 8.15 8.98
CA THR A 486 31.01 6.95 8.44
C THR A 486 32.07 5.96 7.92
N ASP A 487 32.53 5.05 8.78
CA ASP A 487 33.53 3.99 8.52
C ASP A 487 33.21 3.12 7.27
N CYS A 488 31.97 3.13 6.78
CA CYS A 488 31.57 2.49 5.53
C CYS A 488 31.50 3.48 4.35
N GLY A 489 32.51 3.44 3.47
CA GLY A 489 32.62 4.32 2.31
C GLY A 489 31.41 4.37 1.37
N SER A 490 30.49 3.39 1.41
CA SER A 490 29.28 3.38 0.57
C SER A 490 28.31 4.53 0.86
N LEU A 491 28.12 4.92 2.13
CA LEU A 491 27.24 6.04 2.50
C LEU A 491 27.92 7.40 2.36
N ASN A 492 29.22 7.47 2.67
CA ASN A 492 30.01 8.69 2.44
C ASN A 492 29.96 9.10 0.95
N ASN A 493 30.11 8.13 0.04
CA ASN A 493 30.04 8.36 -1.41
C ASN A 493 28.76 9.04 -1.91
N VAL A 494 27.63 8.90 -1.20
CA VAL A 494 26.35 9.50 -1.62
C VAL A 494 26.07 10.83 -0.91
N ASN A 495 26.58 11.01 0.32
CA ASN A 495 26.35 12.20 1.13
C ASN A 495 27.36 13.33 0.87
N ARG A 496 28.64 12.98 0.69
CA ARG A 496 29.72 13.95 0.51
C ARG A 496 29.42 14.94 -0.62
N PRO A 497 28.89 14.53 -1.79
CA PRO A 497 28.56 15.49 -2.86
C PRO A 497 27.48 16.52 -2.46
N VAL A 498 26.57 16.20 -1.54
CA VAL A 498 25.59 17.17 -1.04
C VAL A 498 26.27 18.10 -0.03
N CYS A 499 27.04 17.54 0.90
CA CYS A 499 27.80 18.30 1.89
C CYS A 499 28.74 19.31 1.23
N ASP A 500 29.55 18.89 0.24
CA ASP A 500 30.49 19.77 -0.47
C ASP A 500 29.78 20.96 -1.14
N ARG A 501 28.57 20.75 -1.66
CA ARG A 501 27.74 21.81 -2.26
C ARG A 501 27.16 22.75 -1.23
N ILE A 502 26.67 22.22 -0.11
CA ILE A 502 26.19 23.03 1.01
C ILE A 502 27.34 23.90 1.54
N MET A 503 28.53 23.33 1.68
CA MET A 503 29.73 24.04 2.12
C MET A 503 30.15 25.12 1.12
N ASP A 504 30.10 24.85 -0.19
CA ASP A 504 30.37 25.87 -1.21
C ASP A 504 29.39 27.06 -1.10
N VAL A 505 28.09 26.80 -0.95
CA VAL A 505 27.09 27.87 -0.73
C VAL A 505 27.37 28.64 0.56
N TYR A 506 27.66 27.95 1.66
CA TYR A 506 28.00 28.60 2.93
C TYR A 506 29.24 29.51 2.80
N GLN A 507 30.29 29.06 2.11
CA GLN A 507 31.49 29.86 1.87
C GLN A 507 31.19 31.11 1.03
N GLN A 508 30.33 31.00 0.02
CA GLN A 508 29.88 32.15 -0.76
C GLN A 508 29.11 33.17 0.09
N LEU A 509 28.23 32.71 0.98
CA LEU A 509 27.47 33.57 1.90
C LEU A 509 28.39 34.23 2.94
N LYS A 510 29.35 33.49 3.50
CA LYS A 510 30.34 34.00 4.47
C LYS A 510 31.31 35.00 3.86
N ALA A 511 31.64 34.84 2.58
CA ALA A 511 32.53 35.74 1.84
C ALA A 511 31.81 37.00 1.30
N SER A 512 30.49 37.12 1.49
CA SER A 512 29.73 38.29 1.05
C SER A 512 30.20 39.56 1.76
N PRO A 513 30.59 40.62 1.02
CA PRO A 513 30.99 41.89 1.64
C PRO A 513 29.81 42.70 2.17
N ASP A 514 28.60 42.44 1.64
CA ASP A 514 27.36 43.11 2.04
C ASP A 514 26.50 42.18 2.92
N PRO A 515 25.69 42.73 3.86
CA PRO A 515 24.73 41.97 4.65
C PRO A 515 23.80 41.13 3.77
N VAL A 516 23.67 39.84 4.09
CA VAL A 516 22.92 38.87 3.28
C VAL A 516 21.44 39.00 3.56
N ALA A 517 20.58 38.91 2.53
CA ALA A 517 19.13 38.94 2.71
C ALA A 517 18.65 37.82 3.66
N MET A 518 17.81 38.15 4.65
CA MET A 518 17.30 37.19 5.62
C MET A 518 16.58 36.00 4.95
N ASP A 519 15.75 36.26 3.94
CA ASP A 519 15.05 35.21 3.20
C ASP A 519 16.02 34.19 2.56
N LEU A 520 17.19 34.63 2.10
CA LEU A 520 18.20 33.76 1.52
C LEU A 520 18.84 32.88 2.61
N VAL A 521 19.17 33.45 3.76
CA VAL A 521 19.72 32.73 4.91
C VAL A 521 18.72 31.73 5.46
N GLU A 522 17.43 32.09 5.59
CA GLU A 522 16.37 31.18 6.03
C GLU A 522 16.19 30.00 5.06
N ASN A 523 16.12 30.27 3.75
CA ASN A 523 15.99 29.21 2.74
C ASN A 523 17.20 28.27 2.73
N PHE A 524 18.42 28.81 2.86
CA PHE A 524 19.63 28.00 2.99
C PHE A 524 19.61 27.17 4.28
N THR A 525 19.25 27.77 5.41
CA THR A 525 19.17 27.11 6.71
C THR A 525 18.16 25.96 6.70
N LEU A 526 17.03 26.10 6.00
CA LEU A 526 16.07 25.01 5.83
C LEU A 526 16.64 23.81 5.07
N ILE A 527 17.51 24.04 4.08
CA ILE A 527 18.22 22.95 3.37
C ILE A 527 19.20 22.27 4.33
N VAL A 528 19.98 23.04 5.08
CA VAL A 528 20.95 22.55 6.07
C VAL A 528 20.27 21.73 7.17
N LEU A 529 19.21 22.27 7.78
CA LEU A 529 18.42 21.59 8.80
C LEU A 529 17.86 20.26 8.29
N ARG A 530 17.23 20.25 7.11
CA ARG A 530 16.70 19.01 6.53
C ARG A 530 17.79 17.98 6.24
N PHE A 531 18.97 18.42 5.84
CA PHE A 531 20.09 17.51 5.56
C PHE A 531 20.69 16.96 6.87
N TYR A 532 20.84 17.82 7.89
CA TYR A 532 21.23 17.43 9.24
C TYR A 532 20.26 16.38 9.80
N ASP A 533 18.96 16.67 9.81
CA ASP A 533 17.93 15.74 10.31
C ASP A 533 18.00 14.38 9.59
N MET A 534 18.24 14.37 8.27
CA MET A 534 18.39 13.13 7.51
C MET A 534 19.64 12.33 7.92
N LEU A 535 20.74 13.00 8.25
CA LEU A 535 21.97 12.36 8.72
C LEU A 535 21.84 11.85 10.16
N ASP A 536 21.21 12.64 11.04
CA ASP A 536 21.01 12.36 12.46
C ASP A 536 19.98 11.25 12.70
N GLN A 537 18.87 11.21 11.94
CA GLN A 537 17.81 10.19 12.08
C GLN A 537 18.20 8.75 11.65
N ARG A 538 19.49 8.46 11.44
CA ARG A 538 20.03 7.11 11.17
C ARG A 538 19.92 6.15 12.37
N VAL A 539 19.31 6.55 13.48
CA VAL A 539 19.28 5.81 14.76
C VAL A 539 18.36 4.57 14.74
N LEU A 540 17.61 4.29 13.66
CA LEU A 540 16.96 2.99 13.47
C LEU A 540 17.83 2.05 12.62
N GLY A 541 18.59 1.16 13.26
CA GLY A 541 19.36 0.08 12.63
C GLY A 541 20.84 0.08 13.01
N GLY A 542 21.52 -1.06 12.81
CA GLY A 542 22.95 -1.19 13.12
C GLY A 542 23.85 -0.40 12.18
N THR A 543 25.02 0.03 12.66
CA THR A 543 26.05 0.78 11.91
C THR A 543 26.90 -0.10 10.99
N SER A 544 26.44 -1.32 10.67
CA SER A 544 27.24 -2.29 9.93
C SER A 544 27.50 -1.86 8.48
N VAL A 545 28.61 -2.36 7.92
CA VAL A 545 28.97 -2.17 6.50
C VAL A 545 27.87 -2.66 5.57
N VAL A 546 27.22 -3.78 5.89
CA VAL A 546 26.12 -4.33 5.09
C VAL A 546 24.89 -3.43 5.16
N ALA A 547 24.53 -2.93 6.34
CA ALA A 547 23.44 -1.96 6.48
C ALA A 547 23.69 -0.71 5.64
N SER A 548 24.93 -0.22 5.62
CA SER A 548 25.34 0.93 4.81
C SER A 548 25.26 0.66 3.29
N ILE A 549 25.69 -0.52 2.83
CA ILE A 549 25.58 -0.92 1.42
C ILE A 549 24.10 -1.01 1.01
N CYS A 550 23.25 -1.62 1.83
CA CYS A 550 21.81 -1.74 1.57
C CYS A 550 21.08 -0.38 1.62
N ALA A 551 21.45 0.50 2.56
CA ALA A 551 20.83 1.80 2.78
C ALA A 551 21.20 2.84 1.71
N SER A 552 22.42 2.75 1.15
CA SER A 552 22.98 3.79 0.28
C SER A 552 22.12 4.13 -0.94
N GLY A 553 21.24 3.22 -1.38
CA GLY A 553 20.38 3.42 -2.56
C GLY A 553 19.18 4.28 -2.22
N THR A 554 18.56 3.98 -1.08
CA THR A 554 17.50 4.80 -0.51
C THR A 554 18.03 6.20 -0.18
N VAL A 555 19.22 6.30 0.42
CA VAL A 555 19.85 7.59 0.74
C VAL A 555 20.20 8.39 -0.52
N ALA A 556 20.78 7.76 -1.55
CA ALA A 556 21.07 8.43 -2.82
C ALA A 556 19.81 8.99 -3.49
N GLY A 557 18.69 8.27 -3.39
CA GLY A 557 17.38 8.75 -3.85
C GLY A 557 16.94 10.03 -3.12
N LYS A 558 17.06 10.07 -1.79
CA LYS A 558 16.74 11.26 -0.99
C LYS A 558 17.65 12.44 -1.30
N ASN A 559 18.96 12.18 -1.43
CA ASN A 559 19.98 13.18 -1.76
C ASN A 559 19.69 13.91 -3.08
N TYR A 560 18.99 13.27 -4.01
CA TYR A 560 18.56 13.91 -5.26
C TYR A 560 17.76 15.19 -5.04
N SER A 561 16.84 15.18 -4.07
CA SER A 561 15.99 16.34 -3.76
C SER A 561 16.81 17.53 -3.25
N PHE A 562 17.79 17.28 -2.38
CA PHE A 562 18.69 18.30 -1.85
C PHE A 562 19.50 18.96 -2.96
N HIS A 563 19.97 18.19 -3.94
CA HIS A 563 20.70 18.78 -5.04
C HIS A 563 19.86 19.77 -5.85
N HIS A 564 18.57 19.48 -6.06
CA HIS A 564 17.68 20.39 -6.75
C HIS A 564 17.28 21.60 -5.88
N ASP A 565 17.09 21.40 -4.57
CA ASP A 565 16.83 22.49 -3.63
C ASP A 565 17.99 23.50 -3.63
N ILE A 566 19.24 23.01 -3.68
CA ILE A 566 20.44 23.84 -3.84
C ILE A 566 20.45 24.53 -5.22
N ASP A 567 20.14 23.83 -6.32
CA ASP A 567 20.06 24.44 -7.66
C ASP A 567 19.01 25.56 -7.72
N MET A 568 17.87 25.36 -7.06
CA MET A 568 16.81 26.37 -6.95
C MET A 568 17.30 27.59 -6.19
N LEU A 569 17.96 27.39 -5.04
CA LEU A 569 18.54 28.49 -4.26
C LEU A 569 19.57 29.29 -5.08
N LEU A 570 20.46 28.59 -5.80
CA LEU A 570 21.46 29.21 -6.67
C LEU A 570 20.82 30.01 -7.82
N ARG A 571 19.73 29.52 -8.41
CA ARG A 571 19.03 30.20 -9.53
C ARG A 571 18.27 31.44 -9.11
N THR A 572 17.69 31.45 -7.90
CA THR A 572 16.86 32.56 -7.41
C THR A 572 17.67 33.65 -6.71
N SER A 573 18.97 33.46 -6.56
CA SER A 573 19.87 34.32 -5.78
C SER A 573 21.04 34.81 -6.65
N SER A 574 21.83 35.75 -6.12
CA SER A 574 23.06 36.24 -6.80
C SER A 574 24.27 35.32 -6.60
N LEU A 575 24.05 34.08 -6.18
CA LEU A 575 25.11 33.11 -5.90
C LEU A 575 25.66 32.48 -7.19
N HIS A 576 26.92 32.09 -7.17
CA HIS A 576 27.60 31.48 -8.30
C HIS A 576 27.37 29.96 -8.33
N ASN A 577 27.12 29.42 -9.52
CA ASN A 577 26.93 27.98 -9.77
C ASN A 577 28.05 27.37 -10.64
N THR A 578 29.17 28.08 -10.80
CA THR A 578 30.25 27.71 -11.73
C THR A 578 31.25 26.72 -11.14
N ALA A 579 31.25 26.50 -9.83
CA ALA A 579 32.13 25.55 -9.17
C ALA A 579 31.81 24.10 -9.62
N PRO A 580 32.82 23.22 -9.82
CA PRO A 580 32.61 21.85 -10.27
C PRO A 580 31.68 21.01 -9.39
N VAL A 581 31.59 21.34 -8.09
CA VAL A 581 30.69 20.69 -7.13
C VAL A 581 29.22 20.81 -7.51
N HIS A 582 28.83 21.83 -8.30
CA HIS A 582 27.46 22.03 -8.77
C HIS A 582 27.11 21.25 -10.04
N ASN A 583 28.08 20.60 -10.69
CA ASN A 583 27.82 19.62 -11.77
C ASN A 583 27.60 18.22 -11.19
N TRP A 584 26.50 18.07 -10.46
CA TRP A 584 26.25 16.92 -9.59
C TRP A 584 25.57 15.75 -10.31
N GLN A 585 24.83 16.00 -11.41
CA GLN A 585 24.01 14.98 -12.07
C GLN A 585 24.84 13.81 -12.58
N THR A 586 25.99 14.09 -13.20
CA THR A 586 26.92 13.06 -13.69
C THR A 586 27.53 12.29 -12.52
N GLN A 587 27.96 12.99 -11.47
CA GLN A 587 28.57 12.38 -10.29
C GLN A 587 27.57 11.48 -9.55
N TRP A 588 26.31 11.91 -9.45
CA TRP A 588 25.23 11.14 -8.84
C TRP A 588 24.92 9.87 -9.64
N LYS A 589 24.84 9.96 -10.99
CA LYS A 589 24.67 8.78 -11.86
C LYS A 589 25.81 7.78 -11.68
N GLU A 590 27.05 8.25 -11.61
CA GLU A 590 28.21 7.40 -11.35
C GLU A 590 28.20 6.78 -9.96
N ALA A 591 27.87 7.55 -8.92
CA ALA A 591 27.77 7.08 -7.54
C ALA A 591 26.73 5.96 -7.44
N ARG A 592 25.54 6.15 -8.05
CA ARG A 592 24.49 5.13 -8.13
C ARG A 592 24.95 3.85 -8.84
N ARG A 593 25.72 3.99 -9.94
CA ARG A 593 26.32 2.85 -10.63
C ARG A 593 27.31 2.08 -9.76
N ARG A 594 28.20 2.78 -9.05
CA ARG A 594 29.17 2.15 -8.14
C ARG A 594 28.45 1.40 -7.03
N GLN A 595 27.44 2.04 -6.45
CA GLN A 595 26.66 1.49 -5.34
C GLN A 595 25.89 0.22 -5.73
N SER A 596 25.22 0.21 -6.89
CA SER A 596 24.57 -0.99 -7.41
C SER A 596 25.56 -2.14 -7.66
N LYS A 597 26.77 -1.83 -8.14
CA LYS A 597 27.84 -2.84 -8.30
C LYS A 597 28.30 -3.39 -6.95
N THR A 598 28.53 -2.53 -5.96
CA THR A 598 28.91 -2.94 -4.61
C THR A 598 27.83 -3.81 -3.96
N LEU A 599 26.56 -3.42 -4.06
CA LEU A 599 25.45 -4.22 -3.56
C LEU A 599 25.42 -5.59 -4.25
N LYS A 600 25.53 -5.64 -5.58
CA LYS A 600 25.57 -6.90 -6.32
C LYS A 600 26.71 -7.81 -5.86
N SER A 601 27.93 -7.29 -5.71
CA SER A 601 29.06 -8.06 -5.20
C SER A 601 28.82 -8.58 -3.77
N CYS A 602 28.17 -7.78 -2.92
CA CYS A 602 27.77 -8.19 -1.56
C CYS A 602 26.74 -9.34 -1.59
N LEU A 603 25.80 -9.31 -2.54
CA LEU A 603 24.80 -10.37 -2.70
C LEU A 603 25.39 -11.67 -3.29
N GLU A 604 26.39 -11.59 -4.16
CA GLU A 604 27.05 -12.75 -4.78
C GLU A 604 28.06 -13.42 -3.84
N GLU A 605 28.85 -12.63 -3.09
CA GLU A 605 29.86 -13.10 -2.16
C GLU A 605 29.77 -12.36 -0.80
N PRO A 606 28.88 -12.80 0.12
CA PRO A 606 28.65 -12.09 1.38
C PRO A 606 29.71 -12.37 2.46
N GLU A 607 30.45 -13.47 2.36
CA GLU A 607 31.46 -13.92 3.35
C GLU A 607 32.51 -12.85 3.76
N PRO A 608 33.10 -12.08 2.84
CA PRO A 608 34.06 -11.03 3.20
C PRO A 608 33.47 -9.93 4.09
N PHE A 609 32.16 -9.68 3.95
CA PHE A 609 31.44 -8.67 4.73
C PHE A 609 31.10 -9.17 6.13
N PHE A 610 30.77 -10.46 6.28
CA PHE A 610 30.51 -11.07 7.59
C PHE A 610 31.76 -11.21 8.46
N ARG A 611 32.94 -11.37 7.86
CA ARG A 611 34.22 -11.43 8.62
C ARG A 611 34.55 -10.15 9.37
N GLN A 612 33.96 -9.03 8.97
CA GLN A 612 34.16 -7.72 9.62
C GLN A 612 33.22 -7.52 10.81
N MET A 613 32.25 -8.41 11.03
CA MET A 613 31.24 -8.29 12.09
C MET A 613 31.65 -9.11 13.32
N SER A 614 31.81 -8.41 14.44
CA SER A 614 32.25 -9.00 15.71
C SER A 614 31.09 -9.57 16.55
N ASN A 615 29.87 -9.07 16.34
CA ASN A 615 28.69 -9.41 17.12
C ASN A 615 27.70 -10.30 16.34
N ASP A 616 27.14 -11.32 17.00
CA ASP A 616 26.15 -12.22 16.41
C ASP A 616 24.84 -11.50 16.06
N ILE A 617 24.46 -10.46 16.82
CA ILE A 617 23.26 -9.65 16.55
C ILE A 617 23.42 -8.88 15.22
N GLU A 618 24.56 -8.23 15.03
CA GLU A 618 24.88 -7.50 13.79
C GLU A 618 24.95 -8.44 12.58
N ARG A 619 25.47 -9.66 12.79
CA ARG A 619 25.51 -10.69 11.74
C ARG A 619 24.10 -11.12 11.34
N SER A 620 23.21 -11.36 12.30
CA SER A 620 21.81 -11.70 12.02
C SER A 620 21.07 -10.57 11.30
N GLU A 621 21.28 -9.32 11.70
CA GLU A 621 20.72 -8.15 11.01
C GLU A 621 21.23 -8.07 9.56
N ALA A 622 22.54 -8.19 9.35
CA ALA A 622 23.16 -8.14 8.04
C ALA A 622 22.65 -9.24 7.10
N VAL A 623 22.48 -10.46 7.62
CA VAL A 623 21.90 -11.58 6.87
C VAL A 623 20.47 -11.24 6.40
N ALA A 624 19.62 -10.73 7.30
CA ALA A 624 18.26 -10.34 6.96
C ALA A 624 18.21 -9.22 5.89
N LEU A 625 19.12 -8.24 5.98
CA LEU A 625 19.23 -7.16 4.99
C LEU A 625 19.69 -7.65 3.62
N ILE A 626 20.67 -8.55 3.57
CA ILE A 626 21.15 -9.17 2.31
C ILE A 626 20.05 -10.02 1.68
N GLN A 627 19.35 -10.84 2.45
CA GLN A 627 18.25 -11.67 1.95
C GLN A 627 17.11 -10.81 1.43
N PHE A 628 16.77 -9.72 2.14
CA PHE A 628 15.79 -8.74 1.66
C PHE A 628 16.22 -8.11 0.33
N ALA A 629 17.47 -7.65 0.23
CA ALA A 629 18.01 -7.03 -0.99
C ALA A 629 18.07 -8.04 -2.16
N ALA A 630 18.46 -9.30 -1.91
CA ALA A 630 18.48 -10.35 -2.93
C ALA A 630 17.09 -10.69 -3.46
N SER A 631 16.11 -10.83 -2.55
CA SER A 631 14.73 -11.19 -2.91
C SER A 631 14.05 -10.14 -3.81
N THR A 632 14.46 -8.87 -3.66
CA THR A 632 13.97 -7.74 -4.44
C THR A 632 14.73 -7.53 -5.76
N GLN A 633 16.07 -7.70 -5.78
CA GLN A 633 16.90 -7.33 -6.95
C GLN A 633 17.31 -8.49 -7.87
N LEU A 634 17.66 -9.67 -7.33
CA LEU A 634 18.22 -10.78 -8.12
C LEU A 634 17.18 -11.82 -8.57
N GLY A 635 15.98 -11.77 -8.00
CA GLY A 635 14.94 -12.75 -8.32
C GLY A 635 15.16 -14.12 -7.66
N PRO A 636 14.20 -15.04 -7.82
CA PRO A 636 14.07 -16.24 -6.98
C PRO A 636 15.10 -17.36 -7.20
N SER A 637 16.19 -17.14 -7.94
CA SER A 637 17.04 -18.23 -8.47
C SER A 637 18.47 -18.31 -7.92
N THR A 638 18.91 -17.40 -7.06
CA THR A 638 20.34 -17.36 -6.63
C THR A 638 20.58 -17.54 -5.13
N VAL A 639 19.55 -17.51 -4.28
CA VAL A 639 19.72 -17.62 -2.82
C VAL A 639 18.95 -18.83 -2.29
N ASN A 640 19.56 -19.59 -1.37
CA ASN A 640 18.92 -20.71 -0.69
C ASN A 640 17.58 -20.28 -0.08
N LYS A 641 16.48 -20.87 -0.56
CA LYS A 641 15.09 -20.52 -0.18
C LYS A 641 14.74 -20.71 1.31
N SER A 642 15.64 -21.23 2.14
CA SER A 642 15.29 -21.63 3.52
C SER A 642 15.24 -20.47 4.52
N GLU A 643 15.65 -19.25 4.13
CA GLU A 643 15.74 -18.11 5.05
C GLU A 643 15.38 -16.76 4.39
N ASP A 644 14.38 -16.68 3.51
CA ASP A 644 13.88 -15.36 3.11
C ASP A 644 13.32 -14.63 4.36
N PRO A 645 13.58 -13.32 4.54
CA PRO A 645 13.01 -12.58 5.66
C PRO A 645 11.48 -12.62 5.56
N PRO A 646 10.78 -12.57 6.70
CA PRO A 646 9.33 -12.62 6.69
C PRO A 646 8.76 -11.47 5.87
N LEU A 647 7.61 -11.66 5.23
CA LEU A 647 6.96 -10.67 4.36
C LEU A 647 6.64 -9.33 5.06
N TRP A 648 6.63 -9.31 6.39
CA TRP A 648 6.42 -8.10 7.18
C TRP A 648 7.71 -7.33 7.48
N PHE A 649 8.88 -7.85 7.07
CA PHE A 649 10.17 -7.24 7.31
C PHE A 649 10.30 -5.92 6.53
N ILE A 650 10.59 -4.85 7.25
CA ILE A 650 10.91 -3.53 6.70
C ILE A 650 12.34 -3.22 7.13
N PRO A 651 13.27 -2.99 6.20
CA PRO A 651 14.63 -2.59 6.55
C PRO A 651 14.62 -1.29 7.36
N PRO A 652 15.36 -1.21 8.48
CA PRO A 652 15.36 -0.03 9.35
C PRO A 652 15.70 1.28 8.61
N TYR A 653 16.66 1.24 7.68
CA TYR A 653 17.08 2.40 6.88
C TYR A 653 16.00 2.99 5.96
N GLN A 654 14.86 2.30 5.76
CA GLN A 654 13.74 2.84 4.99
C GLN A 654 12.80 3.71 5.84
N VAL A 655 12.93 3.64 7.17
CA VAL A 655 12.04 4.30 8.13
C VAL A 655 12.81 5.40 8.87
N GLN A 656 12.27 6.60 8.85
CA GLN A 656 12.75 7.74 9.64
C GLN A 656 11.77 7.99 10.79
N LEU A 657 12.30 8.13 12.00
CA LEU A 657 11.52 8.57 13.15
C LEU A 657 11.45 10.10 13.15
N GLY A 658 10.23 10.60 13.27
CA GLY A 658 9.95 12.00 13.54
C GLY A 658 9.60 12.19 15.00
N ARG A 659 8.70 13.15 15.23
CA ARG A 659 8.29 13.58 16.57
C ARG A 659 7.63 12.44 17.37
N HIS A 660 8.00 12.33 18.64
CA HIS A 660 7.31 11.46 19.61
C HIS A 660 5.84 11.86 19.79
N ILE A 661 4.95 10.87 19.79
CA ILE A 661 3.50 11.05 19.95
C ILE A 661 3.08 10.65 21.36
N ALA A 662 3.42 9.42 21.78
CA ALA A 662 2.95 8.85 23.05
C ALA A 662 3.73 7.60 23.44
N ASP A 663 3.74 7.30 24.74
CA ASP A 663 4.25 6.05 25.29
C ASP A 663 3.10 5.07 25.58
N GLY A 664 3.32 3.81 25.24
CA GLY A 664 2.47 2.68 25.61
C GLY A 664 3.17 1.73 26.56
N SER A 665 2.45 0.72 27.06
CA SER A 665 2.98 -0.25 28.03
C SER A 665 4.15 -1.11 27.53
N PHE A 666 4.41 -1.13 26.22
CA PHE A 666 5.42 -2.00 25.60
C PHE A 666 6.32 -1.24 24.59
N GLY A 667 6.27 0.09 24.59
CA GLY A 667 7.06 0.89 23.65
C GLY A 667 6.49 2.26 23.37
N ALA A 668 7.11 2.98 22.43
CA ALA A 668 6.79 4.36 22.09
C ALA A 668 6.18 4.47 20.69
N VAL A 669 5.37 5.50 20.47
CA VAL A 669 4.73 5.82 19.20
C VAL A 669 5.28 7.15 18.72
N HIS A 670 5.71 7.19 17.47
CA HIS A 670 6.28 8.36 16.82
C HIS A 670 5.55 8.65 15.51
N GLU A 671 5.53 9.92 15.11
CA GLU A 671 5.42 10.28 13.70
C GLU A 671 6.67 9.75 13.00
N GLY A 672 6.59 9.46 11.71
CA GLY A 672 7.75 9.05 10.95
C GLY A 672 7.49 9.07 9.46
N GLU A 673 8.51 8.76 8.69
CA GLU A 673 8.42 8.63 7.24
C GLU A 673 8.93 7.25 6.82
N TRP A 674 8.18 6.55 5.96
CA TRP A 674 8.63 5.33 5.32
C TRP A 674 8.67 5.57 3.81
N LEU A 675 9.87 5.59 3.23
CA LEU A 675 10.08 5.89 1.80
C LEU A 675 9.35 7.18 1.37
N ASP A 676 9.71 8.29 2.02
CA ASP A 676 9.22 9.66 1.79
C ASP A 676 7.69 9.81 1.92
N THR A 677 7.10 8.96 2.74
CA THR A 677 5.67 8.94 3.01
C THR A 677 5.39 8.93 4.51
N ASP A 678 4.60 9.89 4.98
CA ASP A 678 4.23 9.97 6.41
C ASP A 678 3.57 8.68 6.92
N VAL A 679 4.04 8.19 8.04
CA VAL A 679 3.53 7.01 8.75
C VAL A 679 3.51 7.27 10.26
N VAL A 680 2.85 6.38 10.98
CA VAL A 680 2.98 6.28 12.44
C VAL A 680 3.85 5.07 12.74
N VAL A 681 4.95 5.28 13.45
CA VAL A 681 5.89 4.21 13.82
C VAL A 681 5.65 3.85 15.28
N LYS A 682 5.28 2.60 15.53
CA LYS A 682 5.21 2.04 16.87
C LYS A 682 6.48 1.23 17.14
N GLN A 683 7.38 1.80 17.91
CA GLN A 683 8.61 1.14 18.33
C GLN A 683 8.33 0.28 19.57
N VAL A 684 8.71 -0.99 19.52
CA VAL A 684 8.62 -1.90 20.67
C VAL A 684 9.94 -1.83 21.43
N LEU A 685 9.89 -1.48 22.72
CA LEU A 685 11.08 -1.24 23.56
C LEU A 685 11.26 -2.35 24.61
N LEU A 686 10.89 -3.59 24.27
CA LEU A 686 10.98 -4.72 25.18
C LEU A 686 12.44 -5.16 25.34
N ASP A 687 12.89 -5.29 26.59
CA ASP A 687 14.16 -5.97 26.90
C ASP A 687 13.99 -7.47 26.62
N PRO A 688 14.76 -8.08 25.69
CA PRO A 688 14.73 -9.51 25.41
C PRO A 688 15.03 -10.40 26.62
N SER A 689 15.70 -9.85 27.65
CA SER A 689 16.03 -10.58 28.88
C SER A 689 14.87 -10.62 29.90
N ASP A 690 13.86 -9.75 29.75
CA ASP A 690 12.67 -9.70 30.60
C ASP A 690 11.57 -10.61 30.03
N LYS A 691 11.68 -11.91 30.38
CA LYS A 691 10.75 -12.96 29.91
C LYS A 691 9.30 -12.70 30.30
N GLU A 692 9.04 -12.09 31.45
CA GLU A 692 7.69 -11.86 31.95
C GLU A 692 6.96 -10.79 31.13
N ASN A 693 7.66 -9.71 30.77
CA ASN A 693 7.13 -8.69 29.88
C ASN A 693 6.94 -9.21 28.44
N TRP A 694 7.84 -10.07 27.95
CA TRP A 694 7.70 -10.72 26.64
C TRP A 694 6.50 -11.68 26.59
N GLU A 695 6.29 -12.49 27.62
CA GLU A 695 5.13 -13.39 27.72
C GLU A 695 3.83 -12.58 27.77
N GLN A 696 3.76 -11.53 28.59
CA GLN A 696 2.58 -10.64 28.65
C GLN A 696 2.28 -9.95 27.31
N PHE A 697 3.31 -9.54 26.57
CA PHE A 697 3.16 -8.97 25.23
C PHE A 697 2.54 -9.96 24.24
N VAL A 698 3.01 -11.21 24.25
CA VAL A 698 2.47 -12.28 23.39
C VAL A 698 1.03 -12.62 23.77
N THR A 699 0.73 -12.78 25.06
CA THR A 699 -0.62 -13.14 25.53
C THR A 699 -1.67 -12.06 25.24
N LYS A 700 -1.36 -10.78 25.45
CA LYS A 700 -2.32 -9.67 25.17
C LYS A 700 -2.63 -9.49 23.68
N ARG A 701 -1.74 -9.94 22.77
CA ARG A 701 -1.99 -9.89 21.32
C ARG A 701 -3.06 -10.89 20.87
N ILE A 702 -3.22 -12.00 21.58
CA ILE A 702 -4.24 -13.03 21.32
C ILE A 702 -5.64 -12.56 21.77
N CYS A 703 -5.72 -11.70 22.78
CA CYS A 703 -6.98 -11.16 23.30
C CYS A 703 -7.34 -9.77 22.73
N GLY A 704 -6.50 -9.17 21.88
CA GLY A 704 -6.64 -7.76 21.44
C GLY A 704 -7.27 -7.55 20.06
N SER A 705 -7.64 -8.61 19.35
CA SER A 705 -8.34 -8.53 18.05
C SER A 705 -9.86 -8.73 18.19
N HIS A 706 -10.45 -8.14 19.23
CA HIS A 706 -11.90 -8.09 19.46
C HIS A 706 -12.57 -6.99 18.62
#